data_AF-A0A8J9U5S4-F1
#
_entry.id   AF-A0A8J9U5S4-F1
#
_cell.length_a   1.000
_cell.length_b   1.000
_cell.length_c   1.000
_cell.angle_alpha   90.00
_cell.angle_beta   90.00
_cell.angle_gamma   90.00
#
_symmetry.space_group_name_H-M   'P 1'
#
loop_
_entity.id
_entity.type
_entity.pdbx_description
1 polymer ?
#
loop_
_entity_poly.entity_id
_entity_poly.type
_entity_poly.pdbx_seq_one_letter_code
_entity_poly.pdbx_strand_id
1 'polypeptide(L)'
;MLVGLCRDASIVVRVAAVGALGDAAALRPDRAALDAFLAGPMHQLSDPETKIQEQVVSLIQQLLMERLKTYEPSEEDATPWLFLEGITRHKMRRHLQKACTLLVKASNCINHRLVDLLSTHLGVLDDDRDLQCLVLLTSVARHVEYSDIGFLLDYYYNLTERQGRDGRLLPLTVELLAAWECGLAPAERAALRQHLVARLASAADDGCRTACASLAAQLDPENLQWATELMQISERRALEGTDASEWLRAADVSLVAPAPPSPQLLRLFLAALANPPPEWSAESRGLCVAGAGRLCVRSRAAAAALAPPLAALLRDAAAPQCARLNALLALTDICTRYSCIVDPLLDAVCGCVARGAAAALRRAAVRALTRLLLAGYLRLRTPLYYRYCALLADEDHDVREPAEYYVSCCLTVDTIYHHFVDCVLYYNNQETEAISFDARQLIYDIMLQRMSLVQKLNVQCRLAREVLQHAADVCDEREELPPALHAALLDTITLLCGPRMKLPKKPEKGGDADIDDLQERVTTNIVSHKMKRTVAEELVPGVLRLYAHMRRRGGQLAAYLVRIATDLLNDYQHEIEELIENDEELVERVQQFQETIGLEASFGNARNLVTASAPPEPDTPRARKRPARALRAPKRRALNI
;
A
#
# COMPACT_ATOMS: atom_id res chain seq x y z
N MET A 1 1.15 2.30 -19.48
CA MET A 1 2.59 2.36 -19.18
C MET A 1 2.92 3.56 -18.29
N LEU A 2 2.72 4.82 -18.73
CA LEU A 2 3.03 6.02 -17.94
C LEU A 2 2.37 6.05 -16.54
N VAL A 3 1.09 5.65 -16.42
CA VAL A 3 0.39 5.57 -15.13
C VAL A 3 1.14 4.71 -14.10
N GLY A 4 1.72 3.58 -14.53
CA GLY A 4 2.51 2.72 -13.64
C GLY A 4 3.81 3.38 -13.19
N LEU A 5 4.41 4.23 -14.03
CA LEU A 5 5.65 4.95 -13.71
C LEU A 5 5.45 6.05 -12.66
N CYS A 6 4.20 6.48 -12.41
CA CYS A 6 3.90 7.35 -11.27
C CYS A 6 4.20 6.69 -9.92
N ARG A 7 4.42 5.37 -9.87
CA ARG A 7 4.78 4.62 -8.66
C ARG A 7 6.20 4.05 -8.72
N ASP A 8 7.02 4.51 -9.66
CA ASP A 8 8.39 4.04 -9.80
C ASP A 8 9.21 4.30 -8.52
N ALA A 9 10.20 3.45 -8.23
CA ALA A 9 11.05 3.63 -7.07
C ALA A 9 11.87 4.94 -7.16
N SER A 10 12.22 5.36 -8.37
CA SER A 10 12.95 6.59 -8.64
C SER A 10 12.03 7.81 -8.59
N ILE A 11 12.34 8.74 -7.69
CA ILE A 11 11.68 10.06 -7.62
C ILE A 11 11.70 10.78 -8.97
N VAL A 12 12.80 10.67 -9.74
CA VAL A 12 12.95 11.33 -11.05
C VAL A 12 11.96 10.77 -12.06
N VAL A 13 11.77 9.44 -12.07
CA VAL A 13 10.81 8.77 -12.95
C VAL A 13 9.38 9.15 -12.56
N ARG A 14 9.07 9.18 -11.25
CA ARG A 14 7.75 9.61 -10.77
C ARG A 14 7.45 11.06 -11.16
N VAL A 15 8.38 11.99 -10.94
CA VAL A 15 8.24 13.41 -11.31
C VAL A 15 7.99 13.58 -12.82
N ALA A 16 8.75 12.85 -13.65
CA ALA A 16 8.59 12.90 -15.10
C ALA A 16 7.24 12.31 -15.56
N ALA A 17 6.83 11.18 -14.98
CA ALA A 17 5.56 10.53 -15.31
C ALA A 17 4.35 11.38 -14.88
N VAL A 18 4.41 11.96 -13.68
CA VAL A 18 3.39 12.89 -13.16
C VAL A 18 3.29 14.12 -14.06
N GLY A 19 4.43 14.72 -14.41
CA GLY A 19 4.49 15.86 -15.33
C GLY A 19 3.87 15.54 -16.70
N ALA A 20 4.30 14.43 -17.33
CA ALA A 20 3.79 14.05 -18.65
C ALA A 20 2.28 13.78 -18.68
N LEU A 21 1.73 13.16 -17.63
CA LEU A 21 0.28 12.94 -17.51
C LEU A 21 -0.47 14.23 -17.19
N GLY A 22 0.12 15.13 -16.41
CA GLY A 22 -0.39 16.49 -16.18
C GLY A 22 -0.47 17.30 -17.47
N ASP A 23 0.61 17.32 -18.25
CA ASP A 23 0.68 18.03 -19.53
C ASP A 23 -0.33 17.46 -20.53
N ALA A 24 -0.47 16.13 -20.60
CA ALA A 24 -1.46 15.48 -21.45
C ALA A 24 -2.89 15.92 -21.08
N ALA A 25 -3.23 15.92 -19.79
CA ALA A 25 -4.53 16.37 -19.31
C ALA A 25 -4.77 17.88 -19.54
N ALA A 26 -3.73 18.71 -19.45
CA ALA A 26 -3.85 20.17 -19.64
C ALA A 26 -3.98 20.56 -21.11
N LEU A 27 -3.22 19.90 -22.01
CA LEU A 27 -3.21 20.19 -23.45
C LEU A 27 -4.40 19.57 -24.19
N ARG A 28 -4.85 18.39 -23.76
CA ARG A 28 -6.00 17.69 -24.33
C ARG A 28 -6.85 17.08 -23.21
N PRO A 29 -7.76 17.86 -22.61
CA PRO A 29 -8.61 17.42 -21.50
C PRO A 29 -9.75 16.52 -22.01
N ASP A 30 -9.40 15.37 -22.57
CA ASP A 30 -10.36 14.31 -22.89
C ASP A 30 -10.49 13.32 -21.73
N ARG A 31 -11.53 12.48 -21.80
CA ARG A 31 -11.84 11.49 -20.76
C ARG A 31 -10.68 10.54 -20.48
N ALA A 32 -9.91 10.18 -21.52
CA ALA A 32 -8.82 9.22 -21.37
C ALA A 32 -7.60 9.84 -20.68
N ALA A 33 -7.25 11.08 -21.03
CA ALA A 33 -6.17 11.82 -20.39
C ALA A 33 -6.48 12.10 -18.91
N LEU A 34 -7.71 12.52 -18.60
CA LEU A 34 -8.15 12.75 -17.23
C LEU A 34 -8.23 11.44 -16.44
N ASP A 35 -8.71 10.34 -17.04
CA ASP A 35 -8.68 9.02 -16.40
C ASP A 35 -7.26 8.54 -16.11
N ALA A 36 -6.31 8.80 -17.01
CA ALA A 36 -4.90 8.49 -16.77
C ALA A 36 -4.31 9.36 -15.64
N PHE A 37 -4.67 10.65 -15.57
CA PHE A 37 -4.30 11.54 -14.48
C PHE A 37 -4.85 11.03 -13.13
N LEU A 38 -6.13 10.63 -13.11
CA LEU A 38 -6.78 10.08 -11.92
C LEU A 38 -6.19 8.73 -11.52
N ALA A 39 -5.82 7.88 -12.46
CA ALA A 39 -5.21 6.59 -12.17
C ALA A 39 -3.75 6.68 -11.69
N GLY A 40 -3.00 7.71 -12.11
CA GLY A 40 -1.58 7.88 -11.78
C GLY A 40 -1.33 9.03 -10.80
N PRO A 41 -1.18 10.28 -11.28
CA PRO A 41 -0.92 11.48 -10.48
C PRO A 41 -1.78 11.63 -9.22
N MET A 42 -3.09 11.40 -9.30
CA MET A 42 -3.99 11.59 -8.15
C MET A 42 -3.64 10.71 -6.94
N HIS A 43 -3.06 9.52 -7.17
CA HIS A 43 -2.60 8.64 -6.08
C HIS A 43 -1.29 9.14 -5.44
N GLN A 44 -0.54 9.99 -6.13
CA GLN A 44 0.71 10.58 -5.63
C GLN A 44 0.49 11.78 -4.69
N LEU A 45 -0.77 12.12 -4.36
CA LEU A 45 -1.11 13.03 -3.26
C LEU A 45 -0.64 12.52 -1.87
N SER A 46 -0.29 11.23 -1.80
CA SER A 46 0.25 10.59 -0.61
C SER A 46 1.68 10.07 -0.83
N ASP A 47 2.38 10.54 -1.86
CA ASP A 47 3.77 10.17 -2.12
C ASP A 47 4.66 10.51 -0.91
N PRO A 48 5.66 9.69 -0.55
CA PRO A 48 6.59 10.02 0.54
C PRO A 48 7.34 11.34 0.31
N GLU A 49 7.56 11.75 -0.94
CA GLU A 49 8.28 12.96 -1.31
C GLU A 49 7.33 14.16 -1.45
N THR A 50 7.53 15.18 -0.60
CA THR A 50 6.69 16.40 -0.60
C THR A 50 6.68 17.10 -1.95
N LYS A 51 7.82 17.11 -2.65
CA LYS A 51 7.95 17.70 -3.99
C LYS A 51 7.00 17.08 -5.01
N ILE A 52 6.76 15.76 -4.94
CA ILE A 52 5.79 15.10 -5.83
C ILE A 52 4.37 15.48 -5.43
N GLN A 53 4.06 15.50 -4.14
CA GLN A 53 2.75 15.96 -3.67
C GLN A 53 2.45 17.38 -4.16
N GLU A 54 3.42 18.30 -4.02
CA GLU A 54 3.32 19.70 -4.48
C GLU A 54 3.09 19.79 -6.00
N GLN A 55 3.80 18.99 -6.79
CA GLN A 55 3.62 18.93 -8.24
C GLN A 55 2.20 18.48 -8.61
N VAL A 56 1.68 17.43 -7.98
CA VAL A 56 0.32 16.94 -8.22
C VAL A 56 -0.71 17.97 -7.82
N VAL A 57 -0.52 18.63 -6.67
CA VAL A 57 -1.41 19.68 -6.16
C VAL A 57 -1.47 20.87 -7.12
N SER A 58 -0.32 21.30 -7.66
CA SER A 58 -0.24 22.35 -8.68
C SER A 58 -1.03 21.98 -9.95
N LEU A 59 -0.88 20.73 -10.42
CA LEU A 59 -1.63 20.24 -11.58
C LEU A 59 -3.15 20.18 -11.31
N ILE A 60 -3.58 19.76 -10.12
CA ILE A 60 -5.00 19.79 -9.74
C ILE A 60 -5.52 21.23 -9.69
N GLN A 61 -4.74 22.16 -9.14
CA GLN A 61 -5.11 23.58 -9.12
C GLN A 61 -5.35 24.10 -10.54
N GLN A 62 -4.45 23.80 -11.47
CA GLN A 62 -4.53 24.21 -12.87
C GLN A 62 -5.71 23.57 -13.63
N LEU A 63 -5.95 22.27 -13.43
CA LEU A 63 -6.97 21.50 -14.14
C LEU A 63 -8.39 21.74 -13.60
N LEU A 64 -8.51 22.04 -12.30
CA LEU A 64 -9.78 22.16 -11.62
C LEU A 64 -10.02 23.59 -11.12
N MET A 65 -9.23 24.06 -10.16
CA MET A 65 -9.56 25.27 -9.39
C MET A 65 -9.49 26.56 -10.23
N GLU A 66 -8.49 26.70 -11.09
CA GLU A 66 -8.27 27.90 -11.91
C GLU A 66 -9.24 28.02 -13.10
N ARG A 67 -9.94 26.93 -13.42
CA ARG A 67 -10.85 26.84 -14.57
C ARG A 67 -12.32 26.92 -14.20
N LEU A 68 -12.65 26.76 -12.91
CA LEU A 68 -14.01 26.93 -12.41
C LEU A 68 -14.45 28.40 -12.53
N LYS A 69 -15.67 28.60 -13.02
CA LYS A 69 -16.33 29.91 -13.14
C LYS A 69 -17.78 29.83 -12.64
N THR A 70 -18.37 30.98 -12.35
CA THR A 70 -19.81 31.09 -12.09
C THR A 70 -20.59 30.54 -13.29
N TYR A 71 -21.72 29.89 -13.02
CA TYR A 71 -22.53 29.27 -14.06
C TYR A 71 -23.05 30.32 -15.05
N GLU A 72 -22.69 30.16 -16.32
CA GLU A 72 -23.22 30.93 -17.44
C GLU A 72 -23.47 29.98 -18.63
N PRO A 73 -24.68 29.95 -19.22
CA PRO A 73 -25.07 28.93 -20.22
C PRO A 73 -24.20 28.85 -21.48
N SER A 74 -23.44 29.89 -21.80
CA SER A 74 -22.70 30.03 -23.06
C SER A 74 -21.17 30.04 -22.91
N GLU A 75 -20.62 30.04 -21.69
CA GLU A 75 -19.17 30.21 -21.45
C GLU A 75 -18.63 29.29 -20.35
N GLU A 76 -18.68 27.97 -20.56
CA GLU A 76 -18.08 27.00 -19.64
C GLU A 76 -16.84 26.30 -20.22
N ASP A 77 -15.79 26.19 -19.39
CA ASP A 77 -14.72 25.22 -19.60
C ASP A 77 -15.21 23.83 -19.13
N ALA A 78 -15.24 22.86 -20.04
CA ALA A 78 -15.67 21.50 -19.74
C ALA A 78 -14.66 20.72 -18.87
N THR A 79 -13.40 21.14 -18.83
CA THR A 79 -12.29 20.44 -18.17
C THR A 79 -12.52 20.16 -16.68
N PRO A 80 -12.84 21.14 -15.82
CA PRO A 80 -13.09 20.89 -14.40
C PRO A 80 -14.24 19.90 -14.16
N TRP A 81 -15.26 19.93 -15.00
CA TRP A 81 -16.44 19.07 -14.89
C TRP A 81 -16.14 17.65 -15.36
N LEU A 82 -15.39 17.47 -16.44
CA LEU A 82 -14.87 16.16 -16.86
C LEU A 82 -13.94 15.56 -15.80
N PHE A 83 -13.12 16.39 -15.14
CA PHE A 83 -12.27 15.95 -14.03
C PHE A 83 -13.13 15.45 -12.86
N LEU A 84 -14.15 16.21 -12.44
CA LEU A 84 -15.07 15.83 -11.37
C LEU A 84 -15.95 14.62 -11.74
N GLU A 85 -16.36 14.47 -13.00
CA GLU A 85 -17.03 13.27 -13.52
C GLU A 85 -16.12 12.03 -13.37
N GLY A 86 -14.82 12.18 -13.65
CA GLY A 86 -13.83 11.15 -13.39
C GLY A 86 -13.76 10.80 -11.89
N ILE A 87 -13.74 11.80 -11.01
CA ILE A 87 -13.74 11.58 -9.55
C ILE A 87 -14.98 10.81 -9.08
N THR A 88 -16.17 11.15 -9.57
CA THR A 88 -17.42 10.49 -9.16
C THR A 88 -17.48 9.04 -9.68
N ARG A 89 -17.09 8.83 -10.94
CA ARG A 89 -17.09 7.51 -11.59
C ARG A 89 -16.07 6.54 -10.97
N HIS A 90 -14.87 7.03 -10.66
CA HIS A 90 -13.81 6.25 -10.00
C HIS A 90 -13.91 6.25 -8.47
N LYS A 91 -14.96 6.87 -7.90
CA LYS A 91 -15.22 6.95 -6.45
C LYS A 91 -14.04 7.54 -5.66
N MET A 92 -13.35 8.53 -6.22
CA MET A 92 -12.11 9.11 -5.69
C MET A 92 -12.33 10.29 -4.74
N ARG A 93 -13.52 10.41 -4.12
CA ARG A 93 -13.87 11.49 -3.19
C ARG A 93 -12.83 11.69 -2.07
N ARG A 94 -12.26 10.61 -1.53
CA ARG A 94 -11.20 10.69 -0.50
C ARG A 94 -9.89 11.30 -1.02
N HIS A 95 -9.52 10.99 -2.26
CA HIS A 95 -8.37 11.62 -2.91
C HIS A 95 -8.65 13.10 -3.13
N LEU A 96 -9.86 13.47 -3.56
CA LEU A 96 -10.25 14.88 -3.70
C LEU A 96 -10.17 15.62 -2.35
N GLN A 97 -10.68 15.02 -1.27
CA GLN A 97 -10.53 15.57 0.09
C GLN A 97 -9.06 15.79 0.48
N LYS A 98 -8.18 14.83 0.19
CA LYS A 98 -6.74 14.96 0.41
C LYS A 98 -6.14 16.09 -0.44
N ALA A 99 -6.53 16.19 -1.71
CA ALA A 99 -6.13 17.28 -2.59
C ALA A 99 -6.56 18.63 -2.01
N CYS A 100 -7.80 18.77 -1.55
CA CYS A 100 -8.31 19.97 -0.90
C CYS A 100 -7.49 20.32 0.35
N THR A 101 -7.20 19.35 1.22
CA THR A 101 -6.36 19.59 2.41
C THR A 101 -4.95 20.09 2.06
N LEU A 102 -4.37 19.62 0.96
CA LEU A 102 -3.06 20.10 0.50
C LEU A 102 -3.16 21.47 -0.20
N LEU A 103 -4.21 21.69 -0.99
CA LEU A 103 -4.47 22.97 -1.67
C LEU A 103 -4.65 24.13 -0.69
N VAL A 104 -5.30 23.90 0.45
CA VAL A 104 -5.42 24.90 1.54
C VAL A 104 -4.05 25.38 2.03
N LYS A 105 -3.04 24.51 2.02
CA LYS A 105 -1.68 24.85 2.46
C LYS A 105 -0.87 25.52 1.35
N ALA A 106 -1.06 25.08 0.11
CA ALA A 106 -0.27 25.51 -1.04
C ALA A 106 -0.80 26.81 -1.69
N SER A 107 -2.10 27.08 -1.56
CA SER A 107 -2.78 28.15 -2.28
C SER A 107 -3.98 28.66 -1.48
N ASN A 108 -4.49 29.85 -1.82
CA ASN A 108 -5.71 30.39 -1.22
C ASN A 108 -6.98 30.11 -2.06
N CYS A 109 -6.98 29.06 -2.90
CA CYS A 109 -8.11 28.78 -3.81
C CYS A 109 -9.34 28.20 -3.09
N ILE A 110 -9.15 27.57 -1.93
CA ILE A 110 -10.23 27.03 -1.10
C ILE A 110 -10.67 28.12 -0.13
N ASN A 111 -11.75 28.82 -0.48
CA ASN A 111 -12.29 29.95 0.28
C ASN A 111 -13.80 30.10 0.02
N HIS A 112 -14.45 31.09 0.65
CA HIS A 112 -15.88 31.36 0.49
C HIS A 112 -16.31 31.60 -0.97
N ARG A 113 -15.47 32.23 -1.80
CA ARG A 113 -15.80 32.52 -3.21
C ARG A 113 -15.93 31.25 -4.04
N LEU A 114 -15.18 30.20 -3.71
CA LEU A 114 -15.35 28.90 -4.35
C LEU A 114 -16.72 28.31 -4.02
N VAL A 115 -17.20 28.49 -2.80
CA VAL A 115 -18.55 28.05 -2.39
C VAL A 115 -19.62 28.87 -3.13
N ASP A 116 -19.47 30.20 -3.16
CA ASP A 116 -20.37 31.10 -3.92
C ASP A 116 -20.41 30.76 -5.41
N LEU A 117 -19.27 30.38 -5.98
CA LEU A 117 -19.19 29.95 -7.37
C LEU A 117 -19.95 28.64 -7.58
N LEU A 118 -19.67 27.61 -6.77
CA LEU A 118 -20.28 26.30 -6.92
C LEU A 118 -21.78 26.30 -6.64
N SER A 119 -22.26 27.19 -5.77
CA SER A 119 -23.69 27.34 -5.51
C SER A 119 -24.48 27.76 -6.76
N THR A 120 -23.86 28.54 -7.67
CA THR A 120 -24.51 28.94 -8.95
C THR A 120 -24.79 27.79 -9.91
N HIS A 121 -24.15 26.62 -9.72
CA HIS A 121 -24.34 25.44 -10.57
C HIS A 121 -25.39 24.47 -10.02
N LEU A 122 -25.68 24.50 -8.71
CA LEU A 122 -26.55 23.53 -8.06
C LEU A 122 -28.01 23.69 -8.46
N GLY A 123 -28.63 22.60 -8.91
CA GLY A 123 -30.04 22.53 -9.29
C GLY A 123 -30.37 23.18 -10.63
N VAL A 124 -29.35 23.54 -11.44
CA VAL A 124 -29.53 24.31 -12.68
C VAL A 124 -29.54 23.45 -13.94
N LEU A 125 -28.59 22.52 -14.07
CA LEU A 125 -28.43 21.68 -15.26
C LEU A 125 -29.07 20.29 -15.10
N ASP A 126 -28.34 19.37 -14.46
CA ASP A 126 -28.71 17.97 -14.30
C ASP A 126 -28.10 17.38 -13.01
N ASP A 127 -28.55 16.19 -12.66
CA ASP A 127 -28.11 15.47 -11.46
C ASP A 127 -26.61 15.12 -11.49
N ASP A 128 -26.01 14.96 -12.67
CA ASP A 128 -24.58 14.67 -12.81
C ASP A 128 -23.73 15.88 -12.46
N ARG A 129 -24.11 17.09 -12.91
CA ARG A 129 -23.50 18.35 -12.51
C ARG A 129 -23.69 18.61 -11.01
N ASP A 130 -24.91 18.38 -10.50
CA ASP A 130 -25.21 18.54 -9.07
C ASP A 130 -24.30 17.63 -8.22
N LEU A 131 -24.10 16.38 -8.66
CA LEU A 131 -23.23 15.44 -7.99
C LEU A 131 -21.77 15.90 -7.98
N GLN A 132 -21.26 16.43 -9.12
CA GLN A 132 -19.91 16.96 -9.24
C GLN A 132 -19.70 18.13 -8.27
N CYS A 133 -20.66 19.07 -8.22
CA CYS A 133 -20.66 20.21 -7.30
C CYS A 133 -20.68 19.74 -5.84
N LEU A 134 -21.58 18.84 -5.45
CA LEU A 134 -21.70 18.35 -4.08
C LEU A 134 -20.46 17.55 -3.65
N VAL A 135 -19.83 16.79 -4.55
CA VAL A 135 -18.58 16.08 -4.24
C VAL A 135 -17.43 17.06 -3.97
N LEU A 136 -17.32 18.15 -4.73
CA LEU A 136 -16.32 19.18 -4.47
C LEU A 136 -16.65 19.98 -3.21
N LEU A 137 -17.87 20.45 -3.05
CA LEU A 137 -18.35 21.19 -1.88
C LEU A 137 -18.09 20.39 -0.60
N THR A 138 -18.49 19.13 -0.55
CA THR A 138 -18.24 18.30 0.65
C THR A 138 -16.76 18.00 0.89
N SER A 139 -15.91 18.14 -0.14
CA SER A 139 -14.46 17.99 0.01
C SER A 139 -13.81 19.25 0.59
N VAL A 140 -14.38 20.43 0.32
CA VAL A 140 -13.89 21.72 0.84
C VAL A 140 -14.57 22.16 2.14
N ALA A 141 -15.76 21.64 2.48
CA ALA A 141 -16.57 22.13 3.61
C ALA A 141 -15.83 22.15 4.96
N ARG A 142 -14.99 21.14 5.23
CA ARG A 142 -14.17 21.08 6.46
C ARG A 142 -13.05 22.12 6.54
N HIS A 143 -12.81 22.84 5.45
CA HIS A 143 -11.72 23.80 5.30
C HIS A 143 -12.23 25.24 5.18
N VAL A 144 -13.54 25.43 5.04
CA VAL A 144 -14.17 26.74 4.83
C VAL A 144 -15.29 26.91 5.84
N GLU A 145 -15.15 27.88 6.72
CA GLU A 145 -16.28 28.38 7.51
C GLU A 145 -17.18 29.21 6.59
N TYR A 146 -18.43 28.80 6.45
CA TYR A 146 -19.37 29.38 5.50
C TYR A 146 -20.76 29.47 6.14
N SER A 147 -21.34 30.67 6.15
CA SER A 147 -22.59 30.95 6.86
C SER A 147 -23.79 31.15 5.94
N ASP A 148 -23.60 31.51 4.67
CA ASP A 148 -24.70 31.83 3.74
C ASP A 148 -25.28 30.59 3.05
N ILE A 149 -25.81 29.67 3.85
CA ILE A 149 -26.27 28.34 3.36
C ILE A 149 -27.73 28.31 2.91
N GLY A 150 -28.34 29.46 2.63
CA GLY A 150 -29.72 29.55 2.13
C GLY A 150 -29.92 28.76 0.83
N PHE A 151 -28.98 28.87 -0.12
CA PHE A 151 -29.02 28.10 -1.37
C PHE A 151 -29.05 26.58 -1.13
N LEU A 152 -28.35 26.12 -0.08
CA LEU A 152 -28.23 24.71 0.25
C LEU A 152 -29.52 24.18 0.90
N LEU A 153 -30.18 25.00 1.72
CA LEU A 153 -31.51 24.72 2.25
C LEU A 153 -32.54 24.61 1.12
N ASP A 154 -32.56 25.57 0.20
CA ASP A 154 -33.48 25.57 -0.94
C ASP A 154 -33.26 24.33 -1.82
N TYR A 155 -32.00 24.00 -2.10
CA TYR A 155 -31.63 22.79 -2.84
C TYR A 155 -32.07 21.53 -2.10
N TYR A 156 -31.86 21.45 -0.78
CA TYR A 156 -32.29 20.33 0.05
C TYR A 156 -33.81 20.12 -0.03
N TYR A 157 -34.63 21.15 0.19
CA TYR A 157 -36.09 21.00 0.14
C TYR A 157 -36.59 20.61 -1.25
N ASN A 158 -36.03 21.20 -2.31
CA ASN A 158 -36.35 20.81 -3.69
C ASN A 158 -36.02 19.33 -3.95
N LEU A 159 -34.88 18.85 -3.45
CA LEU A 159 -34.45 17.47 -3.59
C LEU A 159 -35.36 16.48 -2.84
N THR A 160 -35.92 16.87 -1.69
CA THR A 160 -36.80 16.00 -0.90
C THR A 160 -38.24 15.97 -1.37
N GLU A 161 -38.69 16.99 -2.09
CA GLU A 161 -40.03 17.07 -2.67
C GLU A 161 -40.16 16.29 -3.99
N ARG A 162 -39.07 16.17 -4.76
CA ARG A 162 -39.08 15.52 -6.08
C ARG A 162 -38.64 14.05 -6.02
N GLN A 163 -39.35 13.18 -6.76
CA GLN A 163 -38.96 11.78 -6.91
C GLN A 163 -38.08 11.57 -8.15
N GLY A 164 -37.31 10.47 -8.17
CA GLY A 164 -36.53 10.05 -9.34
C GLY A 164 -35.18 10.76 -9.53
N ARG A 165 -34.74 11.54 -8.54
CA ARG A 165 -33.40 12.16 -8.50
C ARG A 165 -32.34 11.12 -8.13
N ASP A 166 -31.08 11.40 -8.47
CA ASP A 166 -29.95 10.55 -8.11
C ASP A 166 -29.81 10.45 -6.58
N GLY A 167 -29.91 9.22 -6.06
CA GLY A 167 -29.85 8.93 -4.62
C GLY A 167 -28.51 9.29 -3.96
N ARG A 168 -27.46 9.62 -4.72
CA ARG A 168 -26.17 10.10 -4.20
C ARG A 168 -26.21 11.56 -3.75
N LEU A 169 -27.14 12.36 -4.27
CA LEU A 169 -27.21 13.80 -4.01
C LEU A 169 -27.58 14.08 -2.56
N LEU A 170 -28.65 13.45 -2.06
CA LEU A 170 -29.20 13.75 -0.74
C LEU A 170 -28.21 13.45 0.41
N PRO A 171 -27.49 12.31 0.44
CA PRO A 171 -26.46 12.08 1.45
C PRO A 171 -25.38 13.17 1.48
N LEU A 172 -24.94 13.67 0.32
CA LEU A 172 -23.92 14.72 0.24
C LEU A 172 -24.48 16.08 0.69
N THR A 173 -25.73 16.39 0.34
CA THR A 173 -26.41 17.61 0.79
C THR A 173 -26.59 17.61 2.31
N VAL A 174 -27.01 16.50 2.90
CA VAL A 174 -27.13 16.35 4.37
C VAL A 174 -25.77 16.45 5.04
N GLU A 175 -24.71 15.89 4.44
CA GLU A 175 -23.34 16.04 4.94
C GLU A 175 -22.87 17.50 4.93
N LEU A 176 -23.19 18.28 3.89
CA LEU A 176 -22.89 19.72 3.84
C LEU A 176 -23.67 20.50 4.89
N LEU A 177 -24.97 20.23 5.02
CA LEU A 177 -25.80 20.87 6.03
C LEU A 177 -25.27 20.60 7.45
N ALA A 178 -24.72 19.40 7.70
CA ALA A 178 -24.09 19.03 8.97
C ALA A 178 -22.67 19.59 9.19
N ALA A 179 -22.04 20.13 8.15
CA ALA A 179 -20.75 20.80 8.25
C ALA A 179 -20.88 22.32 8.45
N TRP A 180 -21.99 22.90 7.98
CA TRP A 180 -22.24 24.35 7.96
C TRP A 180 -23.51 24.75 8.74
N GLU A 181 -24.03 23.90 9.60
CA GLU A 181 -25.23 24.13 10.41
C GLU A 181 -25.12 25.34 11.35
N CYS A 182 -23.90 25.82 11.60
CA CYS A 182 -23.64 27.05 12.35
C CYS A 182 -24.11 28.31 11.61
N GLY A 183 -24.28 28.24 10.28
CA GLY A 183 -24.81 29.32 9.45
C GLY A 183 -26.33 29.48 9.50
N LEU A 184 -27.06 28.49 10.06
CA LEU A 184 -28.53 28.51 10.08
C LEU A 184 -29.09 29.52 11.08
N ALA A 185 -30.07 30.31 10.65
CA ALA A 185 -30.86 31.11 11.59
C ALA A 185 -31.67 30.20 12.54
N PRO A 186 -32.01 30.64 13.76
CA PRO A 186 -32.73 29.80 14.73
C PRO A 186 -34.05 29.21 14.19
N ALA A 187 -34.78 29.98 13.38
CA ALA A 187 -36.03 29.52 12.76
C ALA A 187 -35.79 28.44 11.70
N GLU A 188 -34.80 28.63 10.82
CA GLU A 188 -34.42 27.66 9.79
C GLU A 188 -33.90 26.37 10.41
N ARG A 189 -33.07 26.49 11.45
CA ARG A 189 -32.56 25.37 12.25
C ARG A 189 -33.69 24.53 12.85
N ALA A 190 -34.69 25.19 13.43
CA ALA A 190 -35.86 24.51 13.98
C ALA A 190 -36.72 23.84 12.89
N ALA A 191 -36.96 24.53 11.77
CA ALA A 191 -37.75 24.02 10.65
C ALA A 191 -37.07 22.81 9.98
N LEU A 192 -35.76 22.90 9.70
CA LEU A 192 -34.98 21.82 9.13
C LEU A 192 -34.99 20.59 10.04
N ARG A 193 -34.79 20.78 11.35
CA ARG A 193 -34.89 19.69 12.32
C ARG A 193 -36.26 19.03 12.29
N GLN A 194 -37.34 19.81 12.36
CA GLN A 194 -38.71 19.26 12.34
C GLN A 194 -38.94 18.45 11.07
N HIS A 195 -38.50 18.96 9.92
CA HIS A 195 -38.61 18.27 8.65
C HIS A 195 -37.81 16.96 8.62
N LEU A 196 -36.56 16.96 9.11
CA LEU A 196 -35.74 15.74 9.21
C LEU A 196 -36.38 14.69 10.12
N VAL A 197 -36.87 15.08 11.30
CA VAL A 197 -37.55 14.16 12.23
C VAL A 197 -38.83 13.60 11.60
N ALA A 198 -39.61 14.42 10.91
CA ALA A 198 -40.80 13.98 10.19
C ALA A 198 -40.46 12.96 9.09
N ARG A 199 -39.35 13.16 8.35
CA ARG A 199 -38.86 12.21 7.35
C ARG A 199 -38.36 10.91 7.96
N LEU A 200 -37.67 10.97 9.09
CA LEU A 200 -37.27 9.76 9.83
C LEU A 200 -38.50 8.99 10.32
N ALA A 201 -39.55 9.70 10.76
CA ALA A 201 -40.81 9.10 11.18
C ALA A 201 -41.63 8.50 10.03
N SER A 202 -41.56 9.10 8.83
CA SER A 202 -42.27 8.63 7.63
C SER A 202 -41.66 7.36 7.02
N ALA A 203 -40.61 6.80 7.64
CA ALA A 203 -40.02 5.54 7.24
C ALA A 203 -39.38 5.53 5.84
N ALA A 204 -39.13 6.70 5.25
CA ALA A 204 -38.47 6.82 3.95
C ALA A 204 -37.06 6.18 3.99
N ASP A 205 -36.74 5.37 2.99
CA ASP A 205 -35.38 4.86 2.77
C ASP A 205 -34.78 5.51 1.53
N ASP A 206 -34.03 6.57 1.78
CA ASP A 206 -33.30 7.35 0.79
C ASP A 206 -31.78 7.17 0.94
N GLY A 207 -31.36 6.15 1.71
CA GLY A 207 -29.95 5.85 1.96
C GLY A 207 -29.22 6.84 2.89
N CYS A 208 -29.91 7.83 3.47
CA CYS A 208 -29.27 8.85 4.32
C CYS A 208 -29.81 8.91 5.76
N ARG A 209 -30.55 7.89 6.21
CA ARG A 209 -31.18 7.81 7.54
C ARG A 209 -30.24 8.16 8.69
N THR A 210 -29.04 7.55 8.74
CA THR A 210 -28.06 7.82 9.80
C THR A 210 -27.56 9.25 9.77
N ALA A 211 -27.28 9.79 8.58
CA ALA A 211 -26.84 11.17 8.40
C ALA A 211 -27.95 12.16 8.80
N CYS A 212 -29.20 11.91 8.40
CA CYS A 212 -30.35 12.71 8.81
C CYS A 212 -30.56 12.69 10.33
N ALA A 213 -30.44 11.51 10.95
CA ALA A 213 -30.57 11.38 12.40
C ALA A 213 -29.44 12.13 13.13
N SER A 214 -28.20 12.04 12.65
CA SER A 214 -27.07 12.80 13.18
C SER A 214 -27.25 14.30 13.03
N LEU A 215 -27.67 14.77 11.85
CA LEU A 215 -27.95 16.20 11.63
C LEU A 215 -29.09 16.68 12.52
N ALA A 216 -30.21 15.96 12.60
CA ALA A 216 -31.33 16.33 13.47
C ALA A 216 -30.91 16.43 14.95
N ALA A 217 -30.04 15.54 15.41
CA ALA A 217 -29.47 15.58 16.76
C ALA A 217 -28.49 16.77 16.94
N GLN A 218 -27.68 17.07 15.93
CA GLN A 218 -26.75 18.21 15.95
C GLN A 218 -27.49 19.55 15.93
N LEU A 219 -28.66 19.63 15.27
CA LEU A 219 -29.48 20.84 15.20
C LEU A 219 -30.15 21.19 16.56
N ASP A 220 -30.40 20.22 17.43
CA ASP A 220 -30.96 20.45 18.76
C ASP A 220 -30.49 19.36 19.74
N PRO A 221 -29.26 19.50 20.28
CA PRO A 221 -28.65 18.49 21.13
C PRO A 221 -29.34 18.31 22.48
N GLU A 222 -30.13 19.30 22.92
CA GLU A 222 -30.88 19.25 24.18
C GLU A 222 -32.20 18.46 24.06
N ASN A 223 -32.71 18.27 22.84
CA ASN A 223 -33.97 17.58 22.60
C ASN A 223 -33.79 16.39 21.65
N LEU A 224 -33.40 15.26 22.25
CA LEU A 224 -33.19 13.98 21.58
C LEU A 224 -34.27 12.92 21.93
N GLN A 225 -35.36 13.31 22.59
CA GLN A 225 -36.44 12.37 22.97
C GLN A 225 -37.12 11.76 21.74
N TRP A 226 -37.26 12.54 20.66
CA TRP A 226 -37.77 12.05 19.37
C TRP A 226 -37.02 10.81 18.88
N ALA A 227 -35.70 10.73 19.08
CA ALA A 227 -34.91 9.58 18.64
C ALA A 227 -35.22 8.34 19.48
N THR A 228 -35.42 8.51 20.78
CA THR A 228 -35.85 7.42 21.66
C THR A 228 -37.24 6.92 21.25
N GLU A 229 -38.19 7.81 21.00
CA GLU A 229 -39.55 7.45 20.60
C GLU A 229 -39.57 6.73 19.24
N LEU A 230 -38.87 7.26 18.23
CA LEU A 230 -38.78 6.64 16.90
C LEU A 230 -38.06 5.28 16.94
N MET A 231 -37.00 5.17 17.73
CA MET A 231 -36.33 3.89 17.99
C MET A 231 -37.33 2.89 18.58
N GLN A 232 -38.02 3.22 19.67
CA GLN A 232 -38.98 2.33 20.33
C GLN A 232 -40.18 1.95 19.46
N ILE A 233 -40.67 2.86 18.60
CA ILE A 233 -41.71 2.55 17.60
C ILE A 233 -41.19 1.51 16.61
N SER A 234 -39.99 1.72 16.07
CA SER A 234 -39.36 0.80 15.12
C SER A 234 -39.04 -0.55 15.77
N GLU A 235 -38.63 -0.56 17.04
CA GLU A 235 -38.42 -1.78 17.83
C GLU A 235 -39.69 -2.61 18.00
N ARG A 236 -40.83 -1.97 18.31
CA ARG A 236 -42.11 -2.68 18.41
C ARG A 236 -42.49 -3.33 17.08
N ARG A 237 -42.35 -2.61 15.97
CA ARG A 237 -42.59 -3.16 14.62
C ARG A 237 -41.64 -4.31 14.28
N ALA A 238 -40.37 -4.17 14.66
CA ALA A 238 -39.37 -5.22 14.51
C ALA A 238 -39.69 -6.49 15.32
N LEU A 239 -40.32 -6.34 16.48
CA LEU A 239 -40.74 -7.48 17.32
C LEU A 239 -42.03 -8.14 16.83
N GLU A 240 -42.89 -7.40 16.14
CA GLU A 240 -44.17 -7.88 15.61
C GLU A 240 -44.04 -8.54 14.22
N GLY A 241 -42.98 -8.23 13.46
CA GLY A 241 -42.78 -8.73 12.09
C GLY A 241 -41.35 -9.10 11.74
N THR A 242 -41.15 -9.66 10.55
CA THR A 242 -39.84 -10.09 10.04
C THR A 242 -39.22 -9.11 9.03
N ASP A 243 -39.71 -7.87 8.97
CA ASP A 243 -39.16 -6.85 8.07
C ASP A 243 -37.82 -6.31 8.58
N ALA A 244 -36.73 -6.75 7.92
CA ALA A 244 -35.37 -6.33 8.24
C ALA A 244 -35.14 -4.82 8.12
N SER A 245 -35.98 -4.09 7.36
CA SER A 245 -35.88 -2.63 7.23
C SER A 245 -36.26 -1.90 8.52
N GLU A 246 -37.29 -2.38 9.24
CA GLU A 246 -37.69 -1.85 10.56
C GLU A 246 -36.63 -2.14 11.62
N TRP A 247 -36.00 -3.32 11.54
CA TRP A 247 -34.92 -3.72 12.45
C TRP A 247 -33.71 -2.79 12.28
N LEU A 248 -33.29 -2.56 11.03
CA LEU A 248 -32.22 -1.62 10.71
C LEU A 248 -32.59 -0.19 11.12
N ARG A 249 -33.83 0.25 10.90
CA ARG A 249 -34.29 1.59 11.30
C ARG A 249 -34.16 1.81 12.81
N ALA A 250 -34.61 0.84 13.62
CA ALA A 250 -34.43 0.90 15.06
C ALA A 250 -32.95 1.05 15.42
N ALA A 251 -32.08 0.26 14.78
CA ALA A 251 -30.64 0.28 15.02
C ALA A 251 -29.96 1.58 14.55
N ASP A 252 -30.36 2.16 13.42
CA ASP A 252 -29.83 3.43 12.90
C ASP A 252 -30.21 4.60 13.81
N VAL A 253 -31.48 4.71 14.22
CA VAL A 253 -31.94 5.79 15.12
C VAL A 253 -31.33 5.63 16.51
N SER A 254 -31.05 4.39 16.94
CA SER A 254 -30.38 4.15 18.22
C SER A 254 -29.04 4.86 18.35
N LEU A 255 -28.34 5.16 17.25
CA LEU A 255 -27.06 5.88 17.21
C LEU A 255 -27.10 7.25 17.87
N VAL A 256 -28.25 7.92 17.82
CA VAL A 256 -28.46 9.25 18.41
C VAL A 256 -29.46 9.24 19.57
N ALA A 257 -30.15 8.13 19.81
CA ALA A 257 -31.09 8.00 20.90
C ALA A 257 -30.37 8.00 22.27
N PRO A 258 -30.82 8.83 23.24
CA PRO A 258 -30.30 8.80 24.61
C PRO A 258 -30.56 7.46 25.30
N ALA A 259 -31.75 6.88 25.08
CA ALA A 259 -32.08 5.57 25.62
C ALA A 259 -31.32 4.46 24.88
N PRO A 260 -30.89 3.39 25.58
CA PRO A 260 -30.31 2.24 24.92
C PRO A 260 -31.39 1.45 24.15
N PRO A 261 -31.00 0.77 23.05
CA PRO A 261 -31.89 -0.19 22.39
C PRO A 261 -32.26 -1.34 23.34
N SER A 262 -33.45 -1.89 23.16
CA SER A 262 -33.99 -2.99 23.96
C SER A 262 -33.14 -4.26 23.84
N PRO A 263 -33.01 -5.05 24.93
CA PRO A 263 -32.35 -6.36 24.87
C PRO A 263 -33.01 -7.33 23.86
N GLN A 264 -34.31 -7.16 23.61
CA GLN A 264 -35.07 -7.96 22.66
C GLN A 264 -34.61 -7.69 21.23
N LEU A 265 -34.34 -6.44 20.85
CA LEU A 265 -33.81 -6.12 19.52
C LEU A 265 -32.46 -6.81 19.27
N LEU A 266 -31.56 -6.81 20.27
CA LEU A 266 -30.30 -7.56 20.17
C LEU A 266 -30.53 -9.06 19.97
N ARG A 267 -31.50 -9.65 20.69
CA ARG A 267 -31.86 -11.06 20.55
C ARG A 267 -32.41 -11.38 19.15
N LEU A 268 -33.20 -10.49 18.55
CA LEU A 268 -33.68 -10.64 17.17
C LEU A 268 -32.50 -10.74 16.18
N PHE A 269 -31.54 -9.82 16.25
CA PHE A 269 -30.36 -9.87 15.39
C PHE A 269 -29.52 -11.14 15.62
N LEU A 270 -29.29 -11.54 16.87
CA LEU A 270 -28.56 -12.78 17.17
C LEU A 270 -29.27 -14.01 16.60
N ALA A 271 -30.59 -14.09 16.77
CA ALA A 271 -31.39 -15.20 16.25
C ALA A 271 -31.34 -15.25 14.72
N ALA A 272 -31.50 -14.12 14.05
CA ALA A 272 -31.50 -14.05 12.59
C ALA A 272 -30.11 -14.25 11.96
N LEU A 273 -29.02 -13.89 12.66
CA LEU A 273 -27.66 -14.23 12.21
C LEU A 273 -27.38 -15.73 12.29
N ALA A 274 -27.92 -16.42 13.31
CA ALA A 274 -27.78 -17.86 13.47
C ALA A 274 -28.71 -18.64 12.52
N ASN A 275 -29.96 -18.23 12.43
CA ASN A 275 -31.01 -18.85 11.62
C ASN A 275 -31.81 -17.74 10.93
N PRO A 276 -31.39 -17.29 9.73
CA PRO A 276 -32.10 -16.24 9.02
C PRO A 276 -33.51 -16.72 8.63
N PRO A 277 -34.54 -15.87 8.74
CA PRO A 277 -35.88 -16.18 8.25
C PRO A 277 -35.85 -16.69 6.79
N PRO A 278 -36.57 -17.77 6.46
CA PRO A 278 -36.49 -18.41 5.14
C PRO A 278 -36.96 -17.50 4.00
N GLU A 279 -37.84 -16.54 4.28
CA GLU A 279 -38.35 -15.56 3.32
C GLU A 279 -37.36 -14.43 2.99
N TRP A 280 -36.26 -14.31 3.73
CA TRP A 280 -35.32 -13.21 3.54
C TRP A 280 -34.48 -13.34 2.28
N SER A 281 -34.50 -12.27 1.49
CA SER A 281 -33.59 -12.09 0.37
C SER A 281 -32.15 -11.85 0.85
N ALA A 282 -31.21 -11.88 -0.10
CA ALA A 282 -29.84 -11.45 0.14
C ALA A 282 -29.77 -10.02 0.74
N GLU A 283 -30.63 -9.13 0.25
CA GLU A 283 -30.73 -7.74 0.72
C GLU A 283 -31.18 -7.68 2.19
N SER A 284 -32.27 -8.36 2.54
CA SER A 284 -32.77 -8.41 3.93
C SER A 284 -31.73 -8.96 4.90
N ARG A 285 -30.97 -9.99 4.49
CA ARG A 285 -29.84 -10.51 5.26
C ARG A 285 -28.72 -9.47 5.40
N GLY A 286 -28.45 -8.70 4.35
CA GLY A 286 -27.52 -7.57 4.38
C GLY A 286 -27.95 -6.48 5.37
N LEU A 287 -29.23 -6.09 5.36
CA LEU A 287 -29.81 -5.09 6.28
C LEU A 287 -29.72 -5.56 7.73
N CYS A 288 -30.03 -6.83 7.99
CA CYS A 288 -29.90 -7.43 9.32
C CYS A 288 -28.46 -7.31 9.85
N VAL A 289 -27.46 -7.63 9.03
CA VAL A 289 -26.04 -7.52 9.42
C VAL A 289 -25.63 -6.05 9.66
N ALA A 290 -26.10 -5.12 8.83
CA ALA A 290 -25.84 -3.69 9.01
C ALA A 290 -26.42 -3.19 10.34
N GLY A 291 -27.66 -3.56 10.66
CA GLY A 291 -28.34 -3.20 11.91
C GLY A 291 -27.64 -3.78 13.14
N ALA A 292 -27.24 -5.05 13.08
CA ALA A 292 -26.39 -5.68 14.10
C ALA A 292 -25.10 -4.88 14.32
N GLY A 293 -24.42 -4.47 13.25
CA GLY A 293 -23.25 -3.60 13.30
C GLY A 293 -23.50 -2.27 14.03
N ARG A 294 -24.66 -1.63 13.83
CA ARG A 294 -25.02 -0.39 14.56
C ARG A 294 -25.14 -0.62 16.07
N LEU A 295 -25.75 -1.72 16.49
CA LEU A 295 -25.84 -2.07 17.91
C LEU A 295 -24.46 -2.28 18.54
N CYS A 296 -23.50 -2.86 17.79
CA CYS A 296 -22.13 -3.02 18.25
C CYS A 296 -21.44 -1.69 18.55
N VAL A 297 -21.74 -0.63 17.78
CA VAL A 297 -21.21 0.72 18.02
C VAL A 297 -21.82 1.33 19.29
N ARG A 298 -23.07 1.00 19.62
CA ARG A 298 -23.77 1.52 20.81
C ARG A 298 -23.28 0.95 22.13
N SER A 299 -22.94 -0.33 22.16
CA SER A 299 -22.64 -1.03 23.39
C SER A 299 -21.55 -2.08 23.21
N ARG A 300 -20.58 -2.06 24.13
CA ARG A 300 -19.56 -3.10 24.24
C ARG A 300 -20.17 -4.50 24.44
N ALA A 301 -21.28 -4.60 25.17
CA ALA A 301 -21.95 -5.89 25.41
C ALA A 301 -22.57 -6.45 24.11
N ALA A 302 -23.19 -5.59 23.30
CA ALA A 302 -23.70 -5.98 21.99
C ALA A 302 -22.55 -6.37 21.05
N ALA A 303 -21.47 -5.60 21.03
CA ALA A 303 -20.27 -5.92 20.25
C ALA A 303 -19.69 -7.29 20.63
N ALA A 304 -19.56 -7.59 21.93
CA ALA A 304 -19.05 -8.87 22.40
C ALA A 304 -19.97 -10.05 22.00
N ALA A 305 -21.29 -9.85 22.01
CA ALA A 305 -22.25 -10.88 21.63
C ALA A 305 -22.33 -11.11 20.11
N LEU A 306 -22.28 -10.03 19.31
CA LEU A 306 -22.48 -10.07 17.86
C LEU A 306 -21.19 -10.32 17.07
N ALA A 307 -20.00 -9.99 17.60
CA ALA A 307 -18.76 -10.18 16.85
C ALA A 307 -18.50 -11.65 16.45
N PRO A 308 -18.66 -12.66 17.33
CA PRO A 308 -18.49 -14.06 16.94
C PRO A 308 -19.42 -14.53 15.80
N PRO A 309 -20.74 -14.31 15.83
CA PRO A 309 -21.61 -14.70 14.71
C PRO A 309 -21.34 -13.89 13.44
N LEU A 310 -20.96 -12.60 13.54
CA LEU A 310 -20.53 -11.81 12.39
C LEU A 310 -19.26 -12.40 11.74
N ALA A 311 -18.28 -12.82 12.53
CA ALA A 311 -17.08 -13.50 12.04
C ALA A 311 -17.38 -14.87 11.43
N ALA A 312 -18.34 -15.62 11.99
CA ALA A 312 -18.80 -16.87 11.40
C ALA A 312 -19.48 -16.65 10.04
N LEU A 313 -20.38 -15.66 9.94
CA LEU A 313 -21.03 -15.27 8.69
C LEU A 313 -20.00 -14.81 7.65
N LEU A 314 -18.96 -14.09 8.07
CA LEU A 314 -17.91 -13.63 7.17
C LEU A 314 -17.14 -14.78 6.50
N ARG A 315 -16.93 -15.88 7.24
CA ARG A 315 -16.27 -17.10 6.73
C ARG A 315 -17.17 -17.97 5.86
N ASP A 316 -18.48 -17.89 6.04
CA ASP A 316 -19.43 -18.69 5.26
C ASP A 316 -19.42 -18.27 3.79
N ALA A 317 -18.87 -19.14 2.93
CA ALA A 317 -18.80 -18.90 1.50
C ALA A 317 -20.18 -18.93 0.82
N ALA A 318 -21.18 -19.59 1.42
CA ALA A 318 -22.54 -19.64 0.92
C ALA A 318 -23.38 -18.42 1.34
N ALA A 319 -22.89 -17.61 2.30
CA ALA A 319 -23.59 -16.42 2.73
C ALA A 319 -23.60 -15.34 1.62
N PRO A 320 -24.70 -14.56 1.49
CA PRO A 320 -24.80 -13.48 0.53
C PRO A 320 -23.64 -12.48 0.66
N GLN A 321 -23.11 -12.04 -0.48
CA GLN A 321 -21.94 -11.16 -0.51
C GLN A 321 -22.17 -9.83 0.23
N CYS A 322 -23.37 -9.25 0.16
CA CYS A 322 -23.74 -8.03 0.90
C CYS A 322 -23.68 -8.23 2.42
N ALA A 323 -24.17 -9.37 2.92
CA ALA A 323 -24.11 -9.71 4.34
C ALA A 323 -22.65 -9.88 4.80
N ARG A 324 -21.81 -10.55 3.99
CA ARG A 324 -20.37 -10.69 4.28
C ARG A 324 -19.64 -9.35 4.28
N LEU A 325 -19.93 -8.47 3.31
CA LEU A 325 -19.38 -7.11 3.27
C LEU A 325 -19.78 -6.30 4.51
N ASN A 326 -21.05 -6.34 4.90
CA ASN A 326 -21.51 -5.65 6.10
C ASN A 326 -20.92 -6.23 7.38
N ALA A 327 -20.68 -7.55 7.45
CA ALA A 327 -20.04 -8.19 8.59
C ALA A 327 -18.57 -7.77 8.73
N LEU A 328 -17.83 -7.71 7.61
CA LEU A 328 -16.48 -7.16 7.57
C LEU A 328 -16.45 -5.72 8.08
N LEU A 329 -17.35 -4.86 7.59
CA LEU A 329 -17.43 -3.46 8.02
C LEU A 329 -17.76 -3.36 9.51
N ALA A 330 -18.74 -4.11 10.01
CA ALA A 330 -19.10 -4.14 11.42
C ALA A 330 -17.93 -4.58 12.30
N LEU A 331 -17.19 -5.64 11.93
CA LEU A 331 -16.00 -6.08 12.67
C LEU A 331 -14.90 -5.01 12.65
N THR A 332 -14.73 -4.29 11.53
CA THR A 332 -13.74 -3.20 11.46
C THR A 332 -14.15 -2.01 12.32
N ASP A 333 -15.44 -1.67 12.38
CA ASP A 333 -15.96 -0.61 13.26
C ASP A 333 -15.79 -1.00 14.73
N ILE A 334 -16.06 -2.27 15.10
CA ILE A 334 -15.77 -2.79 16.44
C ILE A 334 -14.27 -2.67 16.75
N CYS A 335 -13.40 -2.97 15.80
CA CYS A 335 -11.95 -2.89 16.00
C CYS A 335 -11.48 -1.48 16.39
N THR A 336 -12.09 -0.42 15.83
CA THR A 336 -11.75 0.98 16.16
C THR A 336 -12.05 1.37 17.62
N ARG A 337 -12.97 0.66 18.29
CA ARG A 337 -13.39 0.96 19.67
C ARG A 337 -12.95 -0.11 20.67
N TYR A 338 -12.98 -1.37 20.27
CA TYR A 338 -12.85 -2.56 21.10
C TYR A 338 -11.96 -3.61 20.43
N SER A 339 -10.72 -3.26 20.06
CA SER A 339 -9.76 -4.16 19.37
C SER A 339 -9.68 -5.56 19.98
N CYS A 340 -9.62 -5.67 21.30
CA CYS A 340 -9.61 -6.95 22.05
C CYS A 340 -10.78 -7.92 21.73
N ILE A 341 -11.92 -7.43 21.25
CA ILE A 341 -13.05 -8.28 20.81
C ILE A 341 -12.77 -8.90 19.45
N VAL A 342 -12.07 -8.17 18.58
CA VAL A 342 -11.78 -8.57 17.19
C VAL A 342 -10.49 -9.37 17.10
N ASP A 343 -9.52 -9.14 17.99
CA ASP A 343 -8.25 -9.88 18.05
C ASP A 343 -8.41 -11.41 17.90
N PRO A 344 -9.28 -12.11 18.67
CA PRO A 344 -9.47 -13.56 18.50
C PRO A 344 -10.22 -13.95 17.21
N LEU A 345 -10.81 -12.98 16.51
CA LEU A 345 -11.58 -13.16 15.28
C LEU A 345 -10.81 -12.73 14.04
N LEU A 346 -9.55 -12.28 14.19
CA LEU A 346 -8.76 -11.72 13.09
C LEU A 346 -8.62 -12.69 11.91
N ASP A 347 -8.54 -14.00 12.15
CA ASP A 347 -8.46 -14.96 11.04
C ASP A 347 -9.67 -14.87 10.09
N ALA A 348 -10.88 -14.59 10.59
CA ALA A 348 -12.06 -14.36 9.75
C ALA A 348 -11.91 -13.12 8.86
N VAL A 349 -11.39 -12.03 9.42
CA VAL A 349 -11.14 -10.78 8.70
C VAL A 349 -10.01 -10.97 7.68
N CYS A 350 -8.96 -11.69 8.06
CA CYS A 350 -7.83 -12.02 7.20
C CYS A 350 -8.23 -12.98 6.06
N GLY A 351 -9.21 -13.86 6.29
CA GLY A 351 -9.77 -14.72 5.24
C GLY A 351 -10.40 -13.93 4.09
N CYS A 352 -10.75 -12.65 4.30
CA CYS A 352 -11.29 -11.80 3.23
C CYS A 352 -10.22 -11.26 2.28
N VAL A 353 -8.94 -11.35 2.62
CA VAL A 353 -7.82 -10.97 1.74
C VAL A 353 -7.14 -12.18 1.09
N ALA A 354 -7.64 -13.39 1.37
CA ALA A 354 -7.24 -14.62 0.69
C ALA A 354 -7.46 -14.53 -0.82
N ARG A 355 -6.59 -15.19 -1.62
CA ARG A 355 -6.69 -15.16 -3.10
C ARG A 355 -8.02 -15.74 -3.60
N GLY A 356 -8.54 -16.74 -2.90
CA GLY A 356 -9.83 -17.39 -3.20
C GLY A 356 -11.06 -16.59 -2.77
N ALA A 357 -10.92 -15.48 -2.02
CA ALA A 357 -12.05 -14.66 -1.62
C ALA A 357 -12.60 -13.85 -2.81
N ALA A 358 -13.90 -13.54 -2.79
CA ALA A 358 -14.53 -12.72 -3.84
C ALA A 358 -13.83 -11.35 -3.98
N ALA A 359 -13.61 -10.89 -5.21
CA ALA A 359 -12.86 -9.65 -5.48
C ALA A 359 -13.40 -8.42 -4.72
N ALA A 360 -14.73 -8.31 -4.60
CA ALA A 360 -15.35 -7.24 -3.83
C ALA A 360 -15.02 -7.30 -2.32
N LEU A 361 -14.93 -8.50 -1.74
CA LEU A 361 -14.51 -8.68 -0.34
C LEU A 361 -13.03 -8.33 -0.19
N ARG A 362 -12.16 -8.75 -1.11
CA ARG A 362 -10.72 -8.39 -1.08
C ARG A 362 -10.54 -6.87 -1.13
N ARG A 363 -11.21 -6.20 -2.07
CA ARG A 363 -11.20 -4.73 -2.21
C ARG A 363 -11.70 -4.01 -0.95
N ALA A 364 -12.74 -4.53 -0.30
CA ALA A 364 -13.23 -3.95 0.95
C ALA A 364 -12.27 -4.22 2.12
N ALA A 365 -11.77 -5.45 2.24
CA ALA A 365 -10.95 -5.91 3.35
C ALA A 365 -9.59 -5.23 3.37
N VAL A 366 -8.90 -5.15 2.24
CA VAL A 366 -7.60 -4.45 2.19
C VAL A 366 -7.75 -2.99 2.59
N ARG A 367 -8.72 -2.25 2.04
CA ARG A 367 -8.97 -0.84 2.40
C ARG A 367 -9.35 -0.67 3.86
N ALA A 368 -10.05 -1.63 4.46
CA ALA A 368 -10.38 -1.60 5.88
C ALA A 368 -9.16 -1.88 6.75
N LEU A 369 -8.39 -2.92 6.42
CA LEU A 369 -7.16 -3.29 7.12
C LEU A 369 -6.11 -2.19 7.03
N THR A 370 -5.86 -1.61 5.85
CA THR A 370 -4.95 -0.47 5.67
C THR A 370 -5.34 0.69 6.58
N ARG A 371 -6.63 1.03 6.65
CA ARG A 371 -7.11 2.10 7.55
C ARG A 371 -6.86 1.79 9.02
N LEU A 372 -7.15 0.56 9.47
CA LEU A 372 -6.91 0.14 10.85
C LEU A 372 -5.42 0.15 11.20
N LEU A 373 -4.56 -0.25 10.26
CA LEU A 373 -3.11 -0.24 10.41
C LEU A 373 -2.55 1.19 10.49
N LEU A 374 -2.99 2.08 9.59
CA LEU A 374 -2.57 3.49 9.58
C LEU A 374 -3.02 4.24 10.84
N ALA A 375 -4.22 3.94 11.34
CA ALA A 375 -4.75 4.55 12.55
C ALA A 375 -4.21 3.90 13.85
N GLY A 376 -3.39 2.85 13.75
CA GLY A 376 -2.80 2.17 14.91
C GLY A 376 -3.76 1.29 15.72
N TYR A 377 -4.96 1.00 15.20
CA TYR A 377 -5.93 0.09 15.84
C TYR A 377 -5.56 -1.37 15.66
N LEU A 378 -4.84 -1.70 14.59
CA LEU A 378 -4.35 -3.04 14.29
C LEU A 378 -2.82 -3.00 14.13
N ARG A 379 -2.14 -4.06 14.57
CA ARG A 379 -0.71 -4.27 14.30
C ARG A 379 -0.54 -5.35 13.26
N LEU A 380 0.36 -5.14 12.30
CA LEU A 380 0.71 -6.13 11.31
C LEU A 380 1.62 -7.20 11.94
N ARG A 381 1.02 -8.29 12.42
CA ARG A 381 1.71 -9.46 13.01
C ARG A 381 1.52 -10.69 12.13
N THR A 382 2.35 -11.70 12.31
CA THR A 382 2.15 -13.01 11.66
C THR A 382 0.87 -13.69 12.19
N PRO A 383 0.08 -14.39 11.35
CA PRO A 383 0.27 -14.61 9.92
C PRO A 383 -0.30 -13.51 9.00
N LEU A 384 -1.01 -12.51 9.55
CA LEU A 384 -1.59 -11.41 8.76
C LEU A 384 -0.53 -10.67 7.93
N TYR A 385 0.69 -10.52 8.45
CA TYR A 385 1.81 -9.94 7.72
C TYR A 385 2.00 -10.58 6.34
N TYR A 386 2.11 -11.91 6.28
CA TYR A 386 2.33 -12.64 5.03
C TYR A 386 1.12 -12.53 4.10
N ARG A 387 -0.10 -12.69 4.63
CA ARG A 387 -1.33 -12.55 3.82
C ARG A 387 -1.49 -11.14 3.25
N TYR A 388 -1.12 -10.11 4.01
CA TYR A 388 -1.20 -8.72 3.56
C TYR A 388 -0.13 -8.42 2.49
N CYS A 389 1.09 -8.91 2.66
CA CYS A 389 2.14 -8.75 1.66
C CYS A 389 1.85 -9.52 0.36
N ALA A 390 1.12 -10.65 0.41
CA ALA A 390 0.67 -11.36 -0.78
C ALA A 390 -0.23 -10.50 -1.70
N LEU A 391 -0.92 -9.50 -1.15
CA LEU A 391 -1.76 -8.57 -1.92
C LEU A 391 -0.97 -7.67 -2.88
N LEU A 392 0.35 -7.55 -2.70
CA LEU A 392 1.22 -6.84 -3.63
C LEU A 392 1.25 -7.47 -5.02
N ALA A 393 0.81 -8.73 -5.14
CA ALA A 393 0.68 -9.44 -6.41
C ALA A 393 -0.79 -9.80 -6.73
N ASP A 394 -1.78 -9.09 -6.17
CA ASP A 394 -3.17 -9.27 -6.58
C ASP A 394 -3.39 -8.75 -8.02
N GLU A 395 -4.18 -9.50 -8.78
CA GLU A 395 -4.58 -9.16 -10.14
C GLU A 395 -5.45 -7.88 -10.16
N ASP A 396 -6.26 -7.69 -9.12
CA ASP A 396 -7.12 -6.52 -8.97
C ASP A 396 -6.30 -5.32 -8.46
N HIS A 397 -6.15 -4.31 -9.32
CA HIS A 397 -5.42 -3.08 -8.99
C HIS A 397 -5.95 -2.39 -7.73
N ASP A 398 -7.27 -2.41 -7.51
CA ASP A 398 -7.90 -1.81 -6.33
C ASP A 398 -7.56 -2.54 -5.02
N VAL A 399 -7.08 -3.78 -5.13
CA VAL A 399 -6.59 -4.56 -3.98
C VAL A 399 -5.11 -4.30 -3.74
N ARG A 400 -4.34 -4.27 -4.82
CA ARG A 400 -2.89 -4.11 -4.79
C ARG A 400 -2.45 -2.72 -4.36
N GLU A 401 -3.13 -1.66 -4.82
CA GLU A 401 -2.73 -0.27 -4.53
C GLU A 401 -2.65 0.06 -3.02
N PRO A 402 -3.65 -0.27 -2.17
CA PRO A 402 -3.55 0.02 -0.73
C PRO A 402 -2.47 -0.81 -0.02
N ALA A 403 -2.23 -2.03 -0.52
CA ALA A 403 -1.17 -2.90 0.00
C ALA A 403 0.22 -2.34 -0.37
N GLU A 404 0.42 -1.94 -1.62
CA GLU A 404 1.63 -1.27 -2.11
C GLU A 404 1.89 0.00 -1.31
N TYR A 405 0.90 0.88 -1.14
CA TYR A 405 1.04 2.10 -0.35
C TYR A 405 1.53 1.81 1.07
N TYR A 406 0.85 0.90 1.79
CA TYR A 406 1.21 0.59 3.17
C TYR A 406 2.60 -0.05 3.27
N VAL A 407 2.90 -1.05 2.45
CA VAL A 407 4.19 -1.76 2.49
C VAL A 407 5.33 -0.85 2.04
N SER A 408 5.12 0.04 1.08
CA SER A 408 6.18 0.88 0.49
C SER A 408 6.37 2.23 1.20
N CYS A 409 5.35 2.77 1.86
CA CYS A 409 5.42 4.09 2.48
C CYS A 409 5.33 4.06 4.01
N CYS A 410 4.64 3.06 4.59
CA CYS A 410 4.31 3.07 6.02
C CYS A 410 5.04 2.01 6.82
N LEU A 411 5.29 0.85 6.23
CA LEU A 411 6.01 -0.23 6.89
C LEU A 411 7.50 0.13 7.02
N THR A 412 8.06 -0.13 8.20
CA THR A 412 9.49 0.13 8.46
C THR A 412 10.35 -0.87 7.68
N VAL A 413 11.49 -0.38 7.21
CA VAL A 413 12.44 -1.22 6.45
C VAL A 413 12.94 -2.39 7.31
N ASP A 414 13.13 -2.18 8.61
CA ASP A 414 13.55 -3.23 9.54
C ASP A 414 12.53 -4.37 9.62
N THR A 415 11.23 -4.07 9.66
CA THR A 415 10.22 -5.14 9.66
C THR A 415 10.23 -5.93 8.36
N ILE A 416 10.44 -5.28 7.21
CA ILE A 416 10.59 -5.96 5.91
C ILE A 416 11.84 -6.85 5.93
N TYR A 417 12.97 -6.31 6.39
CA TYR A 417 14.23 -7.03 6.52
C TYR A 417 14.11 -8.28 7.40
N HIS A 418 13.47 -8.16 8.56
CA HIS A 418 13.33 -9.28 9.50
C HIS A 418 12.48 -10.42 8.95
N HIS A 419 11.37 -10.11 8.27
CA HIS A 419 10.45 -11.12 7.75
C HIS A 419 10.75 -11.60 6.32
N PHE A 420 11.78 -11.06 5.65
CA PHE A 420 12.01 -11.37 4.24
C PHE A 420 12.23 -12.86 3.96
N VAL A 421 13.12 -13.52 4.70
CA VAL A 421 13.39 -14.95 4.52
C VAL A 421 12.18 -15.80 4.93
N ASP A 422 11.47 -15.40 5.98
CA ASP A 422 10.22 -16.06 6.38
C ASP A 422 9.17 -16.00 5.27
N CYS A 423 9.08 -14.89 4.53
CA CYS A 423 8.20 -14.78 3.35
C CYS A 423 8.60 -15.77 2.24
N VAL A 424 9.90 -15.94 2.00
CA VAL A 424 10.40 -16.92 1.02
C VAL A 424 9.95 -18.32 1.42
N LEU A 425 10.12 -18.69 2.68
CA LEU A 425 9.71 -20.00 3.19
C LEU A 425 8.18 -20.15 3.21
N TYR A 426 7.44 -19.14 3.65
CA TYR A 426 6.00 -19.16 3.82
C TYR A 426 5.25 -19.31 2.49
N TYR A 427 5.63 -18.54 1.46
CA TYR A 427 4.94 -18.57 0.16
C TYR A 427 5.29 -19.81 -0.68
N ASN A 428 6.35 -20.54 -0.32
CA ASN A 428 6.74 -21.80 -0.97
C ASN A 428 6.25 -23.03 -0.20
N ASN A 429 5.64 -22.86 0.98
CA ASN A 429 5.04 -23.96 1.73
C ASN A 429 3.74 -24.43 1.04
N GLN A 430 3.60 -25.74 0.80
CA GLN A 430 2.43 -26.31 0.13
C GLN A 430 1.16 -26.32 1.00
N GLU A 431 1.29 -26.13 2.30
CA GLU A 431 0.16 -26.03 3.23
C GLU A 431 -0.49 -24.63 3.24
N THR A 432 0.16 -23.63 2.62
CA THR A 432 -0.36 -22.26 2.51
C THR A 432 -1.03 -22.04 1.15
N GLU A 433 -1.73 -20.91 0.98
CA GLU A 433 -2.35 -20.57 -0.31
C GLU A 433 -1.27 -20.46 -1.39
N ALA A 434 -1.40 -21.26 -2.45
CA ALA A 434 -0.43 -21.31 -3.53
C ALA A 434 -0.32 -19.95 -4.25
N ILE A 435 0.85 -19.32 -4.14
CA ILE A 435 1.22 -18.13 -4.90
C ILE A 435 2.08 -18.58 -6.08
N SER A 436 1.78 -18.06 -7.28
CA SER A 436 2.57 -18.37 -8.49
C SER A 436 3.99 -17.82 -8.36
N PHE A 437 4.94 -18.46 -9.02
CA PHE A 437 6.34 -18.03 -9.02
C PHE A 437 6.50 -16.54 -9.36
N ASP A 438 5.89 -16.07 -10.44
CA ASP A 438 5.97 -14.67 -10.88
C ASP A 438 5.41 -13.69 -9.83
N ALA A 439 4.31 -14.06 -9.16
CA ALA A 439 3.72 -13.26 -8.10
C ALA A 439 4.63 -13.20 -6.86
N ARG A 440 5.27 -14.32 -6.48
CA ARG A 440 6.25 -14.34 -5.38
C ARG A 440 7.46 -13.46 -5.70
N GLN A 441 8.00 -13.57 -6.92
CA GLN A 441 9.10 -12.72 -7.36
C GLN A 441 8.72 -11.23 -7.30
N LEU A 442 7.52 -10.84 -7.74
CA LEU A 442 7.03 -9.47 -7.63
C LEU A 442 6.97 -8.97 -6.17
N ILE A 443 6.48 -9.80 -5.25
CA ILE A 443 6.42 -9.47 -3.82
C ILE A 443 7.83 -9.21 -3.28
N TYR A 444 8.76 -10.12 -3.54
CA TYR A 444 10.15 -10.00 -3.08
C TYR A 444 10.82 -8.76 -3.67
N ASP A 445 10.56 -8.49 -4.94
CA ASP A 445 11.06 -7.33 -5.66
C ASP A 445 10.66 -6.02 -4.96
N ILE A 446 9.38 -5.86 -4.63
CA ILE A 446 8.86 -4.67 -3.92
C ILE A 446 9.49 -4.55 -2.53
N MET A 447 9.66 -5.66 -1.81
CA MET A 447 10.32 -5.66 -0.49
C MET A 447 11.79 -5.24 -0.59
N LEU A 448 12.54 -5.79 -1.55
CA LEU A 448 13.96 -5.49 -1.75
C LEU A 448 14.20 -4.03 -2.17
N GLN A 449 13.25 -3.39 -2.86
CA GLN A 449 13.37 -1.96 -3.21
C GLN A 449 13.48 -1.04 -1.98
N ARG A 450 12.91 -1.45 -0.85
CA ARG A 450 12.92 -0.66 0.38
C ARG A 450 14.21 -0.81 1.18
N MET A 451 14.99 -1.86 0.92
CA MET A 451 16.17 -2.19 1.71
C MET A 451 17.41 -1.44 1.24
N SER A 452 18.23 -1.02 2.20
CA SER A 452 19.57 -0.50 1.92
C SER A 452 20.47 -1.60 1.35
N LEU A 453 21.59 -1.20 0.74
CA LEU A 453 22.58 -2.16 0.25
C LEU A 453 23.08 -3.10 1.37
N VAL A 454 23.28 -2.55 2.57
CA VAL A 454 23.71 -3.31 3.76
C VAL A 454 22.68 -4.36 4.16
N GLN A 455 21.40 -3.99 4.20
CA GLN A 455 20.32 -4.93 4.54
C GLN A 455 20.18 -6.02 3.48
N LYS A 456 20.31 -5.70 2.19
CA LYS A 456 20.30 -6.70 1.11
C LYS A 456 21.42 -7.72 1.26
N LEU A 457 22.64 -7.27 1.57
CA LEU A 457 23.78 -8.17 1.82
C LEU A 457 23.52 -9.07 3.02
N ASN A 458 22.96 -8.54 4.11
CA ASN A 458 22.58 -9.36 5.26
C ASN A 458 21.48 -10.36 4.91
N VAL A 459 20.51 -9.99 4.07
CA VAL A 459 19.49 -10.92 3.55
C VAL A 459 20.13 -12.01 2.70
N GLN A 460 21.15 -11.72 1.89
CA GLN A 460 21.91 -12.76 1.17
C GLN A 460 22.53 -13.78 2.13
N CYS A 461 23.19 -13.34 3.20
CA CYS A 461 23.75 -14.24 4.21
C CYS A 461 22.67 -15.05 4.94
N ARG A 462 21.49 -14.45 5.17
CA ARG A 462 20.37 -15.18 5.79
C ARG A 462 19.77 -16.23 4.84
N LEU A 463 19.55 -15.89 3.57
CA LEU A 463 19.11 -16.86 2.56
C LEU A 463 20.12 -18.00 2.39
N ALA A 464 21.42 -17.70 2.45
CA ALA A 464 22.48 -18.70 2.42
C ALA A 464 22.33 -19.69 3.57
N ARG A 465 22.26 -19.20 4.80
CA ARG A 465 22.21 -20.05 6.01
C ARG A 465 20.87 -20.76 6.18
N GLU A 466 19.79 -20.01 6.13
CA GLU A 466 18.44 -20.48 6.49
C GLU A 466 17.79 -21.32 5.37
N VAL A 467 18.24 -21.18 4.11
CA VAL A 467 17.67 -21.93 2.97
C VAL A 467 18.71 -22.83 2.29
N LEU A 468 19.82 -22.27 1.78
CA LEU A 468 20.79 -23.07 1.01
C LEU A 468 21.51 -24.10 1.89
N GLN A 469 22.12 -23.68 2.99
CA GLN A 469 22.86 -24.56 3.88
C GLN A 469 21.91 -25.58 4.54
N HIS A 470 20.74 -25.14 5.01
CA HIS A 470 19.73 -26.07 5.52
C HIS A 470 19.32 -27.13 4.48
N ALA A 471 19.13 -26.76 3.21
CA ALA A 471 18.84 -27.72 2.15
C ALA A 471 20.02 -28.67 1.88
N ALA A 472 21.27 -28.20 1.99
CA ALA A 472 22.44 -29.06 1.90
C ALA A 472 22.45 -30.10 3.04
N ASP A 473 22.22 -29.66 4.28
CA ASP A 473 22.21 -30.54 5.45
C ASP A 473 21.08 -31.59 5.35
N VAL A 474 19.90 -31.21 4.83
CA VAL A 474 18.82 -32.17 4.56
C VAL A 474 19.19 -33.17 3.46
N CYS A 475 19.97 -32.77 2.45
CA CYS A 475 20.49 -33.69 1.43
C CYS A 475 21.53 -34.67 1.97
N ASP A 476 22.28 -34.27 3.00
CA ASP A 476 23.25 -35.15 3.68
C ASP A 476 22.50 -36.26 4.45
N GLU A 477 21.35 -35.95 5.04
CA GLU A 477 20.53 -36.90 5.82
C GLU A 477 19.54 -37.71 4.97
N ARG A 478 19.01 -37.12 3.90
CA ARG A 478 17.93 -37.68 3.08
C ARG A 478 18.28 -37.59 1.62
N GLU A 479 17.86 -38.59 0.86
CA GLU A 479 18.06 -38.55 -0.58
C GLU A 479 17.24 -37.42 -1.22
N GLU A 480 15.96 -37.23 -0.89
CA GLU A 480 15.09 -36.23 -1.55
C GLU A 480 14.75 -35.02 -0.65
N LEU A 481 14.79 -33.83 -1.25
CA LEU A 481 14.38 -32.59 -0.60
C LEU A 481 12.85 -32.52 -0.47
N PRO A 482 12.32 -32.04 0.67
CA PRO A 482 10.91 -31.72 0.78
C PRO A 482 10.45 -30.76 -0.33
N PRO A 483 9.27 -30.95 -0.94
CA PRO A 483 8.81 -30.12 -2.06
C PRO A 483 8.78 -28.62 -1.76
N ALA A 484 8.37 -28.24 -0.54
CA ALA A 484 8.36 -26.85 -0.10
C ALA A 484 9.77 -26.24 -0.04
N LEU A 485 10.75 -26.99 0.46
CA LEU A 485 12.14 -26.55 0.52
C LEU A 485 12.76 -26.48 -0.87
N HIS A 486 12.43 -27.42 -1.77
CA HIS A 486 12.83 -27.37 -3.16
C HIS A 486 12.32 -26.10 -3.85
N ALA A 487 11.05 -25.74 -3.66
CA ALA A 487 10.47 -24.53 -4.24
C ALA A 487 11.10 -23.25 -3.66
N ALA A 488 11.29 -23.18 -2.34
CA ALA A 488 11.98 -22.08 -1.68
C ALA A 488 13.43 -21.93 -2.17
N LEU A 489 14.10 -23.04 -2.50
CA LEU A 489 15.46 -23.04 -3.03
C LEU A 489 15.52 -22.43 -4.44
N LEU A 490 14.54 -22.74 -5.30
CA LEU A 490 14.44 -22.13 -6.63
C LEU A 490 14.20 -20.62 -6.56
N ASP A 491 13.32 -20.17 -5.67
CA ASP A 491 13.09 -18.75 -5.42
C ASP A 491 14.37 -18.08 -4.89
N THR A 492 15.04 -18.71 -3.92
CA THR A 492 16.28 -18.21 -3.32
C THR A 492 17.39 -18.05 -4.35
N ILE A 493 17.64 -19.06 -5.19
CA ILE A 493 18.66 -18.97 -6.25
C ILE A 493 18.28 -17.90 -7.28
N THR A 494 16.99 -17.78 -7.62
CA THR A 494 16.53 -16.73 -8.53
C THR A 494 16.78 -15.33 -7.96
N LEU A 495 16.46 -15.12 -6.68
CA LEU A 495 16.70 -13.86 -5.98
C LEU A 495 18.19 -13.52 -5.95
N LEU A 496 19.04 -14.47 -5.58
CA LEU A 496 20.49 -14.26 -5.48
C LEU A 496 21.15 -13.96 -6.84
N CYS A 497 20.69 -14.60 -7.93
CA CYS A 497 21.10 -14.24 -9.30
C CYS A 497 20.47 -12.93 -9.80
N GLY A 498 19.42 -12.45 -9.15
CA GLY A 498 18.58 -11.36 -9.62
C GLY A 498 19.26 -9.99 -9.54
N PRO A 499 18.99 -9.07 -10.49
CA PRO A 499 19.67 -7.78 -10.55
C PRO A 499 19.46 -6.91 -9.29
N ARG A 500 18.36 -7.13 -8.54
CA ARG A 500 18.07 -6.37 -7.31
C ARG A 500 18.94 -6.76 -6.11
N MET A 501 19.52 -7.96 -6.15
CA MET A 501 20.47 -8.48 -5.18
C MET A 501 21.92 -8.26 -5.62
N LYS A 502 22.17 -7.99 -6.91
CA LYS A 502 23.52 -7.72 -7.38
C LYS A 502 24.08 -6.44 -6.77
N LEU A 503 25.35 -6.52 -6.38
CA LEU A 503 26.11 -5.39 -5.87
C LEU A 503 26.38 -4.38 -6.99
N PRO A 504 26.40 -3.07 -6.68
CA PRO A 504 26.85 -2.07 -7.64
C PRO A 504 28.27 -2.43 -8.11
N LYS A 505 28.46 -2.54 -9.43
CA LYS A 505 29.80 -2.69 -9.99
C LYS A 505 30.61 -1.43 -9.65
N LYS A 506 31.93 -1.59 -9.47
CA LYS A 506 32.86 -0.49 -9.22
C LYS A 506 32.55 0.66 -10.21
N PRO A 507 32.28 1.89 -9.76
CA PRO A 507 32.05 2.99 -10.68
C PRO A 507 33.31 3.17 -11.54
N GLU A 508 33.13 3.38 -12.84
CA GLU A 508 34.23 3.77 -13.72
C GLU A 508 34.86 5.06 -13.16
N LYS A 509 36.20 5.13 -13.23
CA LYS A 509 36.98 6.29 -12.76
C LYS A 509 36.63 7.52 -13.60
N GLY A 510 35.57 8.22 -13.26
CA GLY A 510 35.14 9.44 -13.93
C GLY A 510 34.82 10.54 -12.93
N GLY A 511 35.56 11.64 -13.04
CA GLY A 511 35.18 12.99 -12.61
C GLY A 511 35.43 13.35 -11.15
N ASP A 512 36.00 14.55 -10.96
CA ASP A 512 36.24 15.27 -9.72
C ASP A 512 35.02 15.16 -8.77
N ALA A 513 35.20 14.52 -7.62
CA ALA A 513 34.15 14.31 -6.63
C ALA A 513 34.56 14.97 -5.31
N ASP A 514 33.60 15.55 -4.63
CA ASP A 514 33.78 16.34 -3.41
C ASP A 514 34.33 15.46 -2.26
N ILE A 515 34.90 16.08 -1.21
CA ILE A 515 35.56 15.34 -0.12
C ILE A 515 34.56 14.47 0.67
N ASP A 516 33.32 14.91 0.79
CA ASP A 516 32.22 14.15 1.40
C ASP A 516 31.80 12.97 0.50
N ASP A 517 31.72 13.16 -0.82
CA ASP A 517 31.48 12.08 -1.78
C ASP A 517 32.60 11.03 -1.76
N LEU A 518 33.85 11.45 -1.54
CA LEU A 518 35.00 10.56 -1.39
C LEU A 518 34.95 9.75 -0.10
N GLN A 519 34.55 10.35 1.03
CA GLN A 519 34.37 9.63 2.30
C GLN A 519 33.20 8.64 2.25
N GLU A 520 32.08 9.01 1.62
CA GLU A 520 30.95 8.11 1.38
C GLU A 520 31.36 6.97 0.42
N ARG A 521 32.13 7.26 -0.64
CA ARG A 521 32.68 6.24 -1.55
C ARG A 521 33.65 5.28 -0.87
N VAL A 522 34.53 5.77 0.02
CA VAL A 522 35.51 4.94 0.73
C VAL A 522 34.82 4.06 1.78
N THR A 523 33.89 4.60 2.55
CA THR A 523 33.10 3.81 3.52
C THR A 523 32.23 2.78 2.80
N THR A 524 31.59 3.13 1.68
CA THR A 524 30.84 2.20 0.84
C THR A 524 31.73 1.09 0.26
N ASN A 525 32.96 1.39 -0.14
CA ASN A 525 33.91 0.40 -0.67
C ASN A 525 34.47 -0.56 0.42
N ILE A 526 34.79 -0.05 1.61
CA ILE A 526 35.30 -0.87 2.72
C ILE A 526 34.19 -1.76 3.29
N VAL A 527 33.00 -1.18 3.49
CA VAL A 527 31.80 -1.92 3.89
C VAL A 527 31.46 -2.93 2.80
N SER A 528 31.60 -2.59 1.51
CA SER A 528 31.41 -3.54 0.43
C SER A 528 32.41 -4.71 0.48
N HIS A 529 33.71 -4.52 0.74
CA HIS A 529 34.66 -5.64 0.72
C HIS A 529 34.46 -6.61 1.89
N LYS A 530 34.38 -6.08 3.13
CA LYS A 530 34.19 -6.92 4.31
C LYS A 530 32.90 -7.73 4.24
N MET A 531 31.84 -7.10 3.72
CA MET A 531 30.52 -7.72 3.64
C MET A 531 30.40 -8.64 2.42
N LYS A 532 31.10 -8.33 1.30
CA LYS A 532 31.27 -9.27 0.19
C LYS A 532 32.00 -10.53 0.62
N ARG A 533 33.06 -10.39 1.43
CA ARG A 533 33.78 -11.53 2.00
C ARG A 533 32.86 -12.38 2.88
N THR A 534 32.09 -11.76 3.78
CA THR A 534 31.10 -12.50 4.60
C THR A 534 30.03 -13.19 3.73
N VAL A 535 29.57 -12.55 2.66
CA VAL A 535 28.63 -13.16 1.71
C VAL A 535 29.27 -14.34 0.99
N ALA A 536 30.54 -14.24 0.57
CA ALA A 536 31.28 -15.31 -0.07
C ALA A 536 31.50 -16.50 0.89
N GLU A 537 31.87 -16.22 2.15
CA GLU A 537 32.04 -17.20 3.24
C GLU A 537 30.77 -18.04 3.45
N GLU A 538 29.59 -17.43 3.32
CA GLU A 538 28.31 -18.10 3.56
C GLU A 538 27.72 -18.77 2.29
N LEU A 539 27.75 -18.08 1.14
CA LEU A 539 27.12 -18.52 -0.10
C LEU A 539 27.94 -19.58 -0.83
N VAL A 540 29.25 -19.38 -1.00
CA VAL A 540 30.06 -20.22 -1.89
C VAL A 540 30.11 -21.67 -1.40
N PRO A 541 30.40 -21.95 -0.10
CA PRO A 541 30.40 -23.33 0.39
C PRO A 541 29.02 -23.97 0.30
N GLY A 542 27.94 -23.23 0.61
CA GLY A 542 26.57 -23.72 0.55
C GLY A 542 26.15 -24.11 -0.87
N VAL A 543 26.41 -23.26 -1.86
CA VAL A 543 26.10 -23.51 -3.27
C VAL A 543 26.89 -24.71 -3.80
N LEU A 544 28.19 -24.79 -3.53
CA LEU A 544 29.03 -25.90 -4.01
C LEU A 544 28.64 -27.23 -3.37
N ARG A 545 28.31 -27.25 -2.06
CA ARG A 545 27.77 -28.44 -1.39
C ARG A 545 26.48 -28.92 -2.03
N LEU A 546 25.52 -28.04 -2.26
CA LEU A 546 24.26 -28.36 -2.93
C LEU A 546 24.49 -28.86 -4.36
N TYR A 547 25.39 -28.23 -5.11
CA TYR A 547 25.74 -28.65 -6.46
C TYR A 547 26.31 -30.07 -6.48
N ALA A 548 27.22 -30.41 -5.56
CA ALA A 548 27.83 -31.74 -5.48
C ALA A 548 26.79 -32.86 -5.29
N HIS A 549 25.72 -32.59 -4.54
CA HIS A 549 24.58 -33.49 -4.36
C HIS A 549 23.69 -33.56 -5.60
N MET A 550 23.31 -32.40 -6.14
CA MET A 550 22.32 -32.29 -7.21
C MET A 550 22.86 -32.66 -8.60
N ARG A 551 24.17 -32.53 -8.85
CA ARG A 551 24.77 -32.83 -10.17
C ARG A 551 24.53 -34.26 -10.64
N ARG A 552 24.42 -35.21 -9.71
CA ARG A 552 24.15 -36.64 -10.02
C ARG A 552 22.72 -36.86 -10.51
N ARG A 553 21.80 -35.98 -10.13
CA ARG A 553 20.37 -36.09 -10.43
C ARG A 553 19.93 -35.24 -11.62
N GLY A 554 20.69 -34.18 -11.92
CA GLY A 554 20.38 -33.26 -13.01
C GLY A 554 19.10 -32.47 -12.76
N GLY A 555 18.46 -32.01 -13.84
CA GLY A 555 17.20 -31.25 -13.78
C GLY A 555 17.38 -29.74 -13.62
N GLN A 556 16.26 -29.05 -13.43
CA GLN A 556 16.19 -27.58 -13.42
C GLN A 556 17.06 -26.99 -12.31
N LEU A 557 16.92 -27.48 -11.07
CA LEU A 557 17.67 -26.96 -9.92
C LEU A 557 19.19 -27.04 -10.11
N ALA A 558 19.70 -28.13 -10.71
CA ALA A 558 21.12 -28.27 -11.01
C ALA A 558 21.60 -27.20 -12.00
N ALA A 559 20.81 -26.85 -13.02
CA ALA A 559 21.14 -25.78 -13.96
C ALA A 559 21.15 -24.40 -13.29
N TYR A 560 20.21 -24.12 -12.39
CA TYR A 560 20.20 -22.88 -11.59
C TYR A 560 21.39 -22.82 -10.63
N LEU A 561 21.79 -23.95 -10.02
CA LEU A 561 22.98 -24.05 -9.16
C LEU A 561 24.28 -23.79 -9.94
N VAL A 562 24.39 -24.30 -11.18
CA VAL A 562 25.51 -23.96 -12.05
C VAL A 562 25.54 -22.46 -12.31
N ARG A 563 24.40 -21.86 -12.67
CA ARG A 563 24.32 -20.42 -12.95
C ARG A 563 24.78 -19.57 -11.76
N ILE A 564 24.27 -19.83 -10.56
CA ILE A 564 24.66 -19.06 -9.38
C ILE A 564 26.11 -19.32 -8.98
N ALA A 565 26.61 -20.55 -9.09
CA ALA A 565 28.01 -20.85 -8.82
C ALA A 565 28.96 -20.11 -9.80
N THR A 566 28.60 -20.04 -11.08
CA THR A 566 29.34 -19.25 -12.08
C THR A 566 29.26 -17.75 -11.78
N ASP A 567 28.07 -17.22 -11.45
CA ASP A 567 27.91 -15.82 -11.06
C ASP A 567 28.76 -15.49 -9.82
N LEU A 568 28.75 -16.35 -8.80
CA LEU A 568 29.54 -16.17 -7.57
C LEU A 568 31.05 -16.19 -7.84
N LEU A 569 31.54 -17.12 -8.67
CA LEU A 569 32.96 -17.16 -9.05
C LEU A 569 33.41 -15.89 -9.77
N ASN A 570 32.54 -15.29 -10.58
CA ASN A 570 32.84 -14.05 -11.28
C ASN A 570 32.72 -12.82 -10.38
N ASP A 571 31.66 -12.74 -9.57
CA ASP A 571 31.33 -11.54 -8.79
C ASP A 571 32.16 -11.42 -7.49
N TYR A 572 32.70 -12.54 -6.98
CA TYR A 572 33.46 -12.63 -5.72
C TYR A 572 34.85 -13.27 -5.91
N GLN A 573 35.44 -13.19 -7.10
CA GLN A 573 36.70 -13.88 -7.40
C GLN A 573 37.81 -13.57 -6.37
N HIS A 574 38.05 -12.30 -6.06
CA HIS A 574 39.10 -11.89 -5.11
C HIS A 574 38.79 -12.35 -3.69
N GLU A 575 37.54 -12.25 -3.26
CA GLU A 575 37.14 -12.71 -1.94
C GLU A 575 37.27 -14.25 -1.83
N ILE A 576 36.98 -14.99 -2.90
CA ILE A 576 37.18 -16.45 -2.97
C ILE A 576 38.66 -16.81 -2.91
N GLU A 577 39.54 -16.05 -3.58
CA GLU A 577 41.00 -16.22 -3.50
C GLU A 577 41.49 -16.13 -2.05
N GLU A 578 41.03 -15.12 -1.29
CA GLU A 578 41.36 -14.96 0.14
C GLU A 578 40.82 -16.10 1.02
N LEU A 579 39.68 -16.71 0.66
CA LEU A 579 39.07 -17.81 1.41
C LEU A 579 39.80 -19.13 1.18
N ILE A 580 40.18 -19.39 -0.07
CA ILE A 580 40.92 -20.58 -0.50
C ILE A 580 42.28 -20.70 0.21
N GLU A 581 42.90 -19.59 0.61
CA GLU A 581 44.14 -19.61 1.41
C GLU A 581 43.99 -20.35 2.76
N ASN A 582 42.76 -20.51 3.26
CA ASN A 582 42.47 -21.01 4.61
C ASN A 582 41.55 -22.26 4.65
N ASP A 583 41.03 -22.74 3.52
CA ASP A 583 40.05 -23.85 3.45
C ASP A 583 40.37 -24.83 2.30
N GLU A 584 41.09 -25.92 2.62
CA GLU A 584 41.49 -26.97 1.65
C GLU A 584 40.29 -27.67 0.99
N GLU A 585 39.18 -27.85 1.70
CA GLU A 585 37.99 -28.53 1.18
C GLU A 585 37.23 -27.64 0.19
N LEU A 586 37.19 -26.33 0.43
CA LEU A 586 36.65 -25.35 -0.50
C LEU A 586 37.45 -25.30 -1.80
N VAL A 587 38.78 -25.40 -1.73
CA VAL A 587 39.67 -25.44 -2.91
C VAL A 587 39.28 -26.61 -3.82
N GLU A 588 39.15 -27.81 -3.24
CA GLU A 588 38.82 -29.01 -4.00
C GLU A 588 37.45 -28.87 -4.70
N ARG A 589 36.44 -28.35 -3.99
CA ARG A 589 35.09 -28.16 -4.54
C ARG A 589 35.05 -27.13 -5.67
N VAL A 590 35.79 -26.03 -5.53
CA VAL A 590 35.89 -24.99 -6.57
C VAL A 590 36.57 -25.56 -7.83
N GLN A 591 37.67 -26.30 -7.66
CA GLN A 591 38.38 -26.95 -8.78
C GLN A 591 37.49 -27.97 -9.47
N GLN A 592 36.85 -28.86 -8.71
CA GLN A 592 35.90 -29.85 -9.25
C GLN A 592 34.78 -29.18 -10.04
N PHE A 593 34.27 -28.02 -9.58
CA PHE A 593 33.23 -27.28 -10.29
C PHE A 593 33.75 -26.67 -11.60
N GLN A 594 34.91 -25.97 -11.57
CA GLN A 594 35.55 -25.37 -12.74
C GLN A 594 35.85 -26.40 -13.84
N GLU A 595 36.38 -27.57 -13.46
CA GLU A 595 36.60 -28.70 -14.36
C GLU A 595 35.31 -29.20 -15.00
N THR A 596 34.24 -29.33 -14.19
CA THR A 596 32.95 -29.86 -14.66
C THR A 596 32.28 -28.93 -15.69
N ILE A 597 32.52 -27.62 -15.62
CA ILE A 597 31.96 -26.63 -16.56
C ILE A 597 32.93 -26.23 -17.69
N GLY A 598 34.12 -26.84 -17.74
CA GLY A 598 35.12 -26.59 -18.80
C GLY A 598 35.86 -25.26 -18.69
N LEU A 599 35.95 -24.69 -17.49
CA LEU A 599 36.79 -23.52 -17.20
C LEU A 599 38.21 -23.99 -16.82
N GLU A 600 39.24 -23.31 -17.32
CA GLU A 600 40.61 -23.53 -16.84
C GLU A 600 40.68 -23.19 -15.35
N ALA A 601 41.46 -23.97 -14.57
CA ALA A 601 41.61 -23.75 -13.14
C ALA A 601 42.19 -22.34 -12.88
N SER A 602 41.33 -21.41 -12.47
CA SER A 602 41.69 -20.00 -12.27
C SER A 602 42.65 -19.82 -11.08
N PHE A 603 42.60 -20.74 -10.12
CA PHE A 603 43.36 -20.68 -8.87
C PHE A 603 44.58 -21.59 -8.97
N GLY A 604 45.58 -21.13 -9.71
CA GLY A 604 46.84 -21.84 -9.91
C GLY A 604 47.66 -21.90 -8.61
N ASN A 605 47.85 -23.10 -8.09
CA ASN A 605 48.90 -23.52 -7.13
C ASN A 605 49.41 -22.40 -6.19
N ALA A 606 48.84 -22.33 -4.99
CA ALA A 606 49.24 -21.46 -3.87
C ALA A 606 50.71 -21.58 -3.39
N ARG A 607 51.59 -22.26 -4.13
CA ARG A 607 53.02 -22.42 -3.82
C ARG A 607 53.96 -21.42 -4.51
N ASN A 608 53.50 -20.60 -5.45
CA ASN A 608 54.39 -19.71 -6.24
C ASN A 608 54.23 -18.21 -5.99
N LEU A 609 53.48 -17.78 -4.96
CA LEU A 609 53.28 -16.35 -4.65
C LEU A 609 54.45 -15.67 -3.92
N VAL A 610 55.50 -16.40 -3.54
CA VAL A 610 56.66 -15.83 -2.83
C VAL A 610 57.64 -15.07 -3.75
N THR A 611 57.54 -15.20 -5.08
CA THR A 611 58.50 -14.56 -6.01
C THR A 611 57.97 -13.38 -6.81
N ALA A 612 56.69 -13.00 -6.68
CA ALA A 612 56.11 -11.89 -7.47
C ALA A 612 56.22 -10.50 -6.81
N SER A 613 56.68 -10.44 -5.55
CA SER A 613 56.70 -9.20 -4.74
C SER A 613 58.06 -8.49 -4.69
N ALA A 614 58.94 -8.70 -5.67
CA ALA A 614 60.17 -7.90 -5.79
C ALA A 614 59.90 -6.71 -6.72
N PRO A 615 60.09 -5.46 -6.26
CA PRO A 615 59.95 -4.30 -7.14
C PRO A 615 61.02 -4.35 -8.25
N PRO A 616 60.70 -3.94 -9.49
CA PRO A 616 61.70 -3.88 -10.55
C PRO A 616 62.77 -2.83 -10.20
N GLU A 617 64.05 -3.20 -10.33
CA GLU A 617 65.17 -2.27 -10.19
C GLU A 617 65.02 -1.12 -11.20
N PRO A 618 65.33 0.13 -10.82
CA PRO A 618 65.21 1.26 -11.74
C PRO A 618 66.26 1.19 -12.85
N ASP A 619 65.79 1.27 -14.10
CA ASP A 619 66.61 1.32 -15.30
C ASP A 619 67.63 2.47 -15.25
N THR A 620 68.91 2.12 -15.24
CA THR A 620 70.01 3.08 -15.44
C THR A 620 70.21 3.34 -16.94
N PRO A 621 70.21 4.61 -17.41
CA PRO A 621 70.31 4.91 -18.83
C PRO A 621 71.72 4.61 -19.38
N ARG A 622 71.78 3.77 -20.42
CA ARG A 622 73.00 3.43 -21.15
C ARG A 622 73.58 4.66 -21.87
N ALA A 623 74.73 5.14 -21.41
CA ALA A 623 75.47 6.23 -22.02
C ALA A 623 76.21 5.81 -23.32
N ARG A 624 76.17 6.69 -24.33
CA ARG A 624 76.88 6.59 -25.60
C ARG A 624 78.41 6.63 -25.42
N LYS A 625 79.13 5.72 -26.06
CA LYS A 625 80.60 5.71 -26.16
C LYS A 625 81.11 6.93 -26.94
N ARG A 626 82.02 7.71 -26.35
CA ARG A 626 82.92 8.67 -27.02
C ARG A 626 84.38 8.24 -26.81
N PRO A 627 85.30 8.54 -27.74
CA PRO A 627 86.64 7.95 -27.79
C PRO A 627 87.63 8.61 -26.83
N ALA A 628 88.74 7.93 -26.58
CA ALA A 628 89.69 8.12 -25.48
C ALA A 628 90.70 9.29 -25.62
N ARG A 629 91.39 9.55 -24.48
CA ARG A 629 92.51 10.47 -24.14
C ARG A 629 92.11 11.88 -23.66
N ALA A 630 92.71 12.49 -22.64
CA ALA A 630 93.95 12.25 -21.89
C ALA A 630 93.88 12.79 -20.45
N LEU A 631 94.77 12.28 -19.58
CA LEU A 631 95.01 12.67 -18.19
C LEU A 631 95.44 14.15 -18.04
N ARG A 632 94.89 14.86 -17.03
CA ARG A 632 95.64 15.88 -16.28
C ARG A 632 95.02 16.19 -14.90
N ALA A 633 95.92 16.49 -13.97
CA ALA A 633 95.81 16.49 -12.51
C ALA A 633 94.99 17.66 -11.89
N PRO A 634 94.70 17.62 -10.56
CA PRO A 634 93.67 18.43 -9.93
C PRO A 634 94.19 19.80 -9.48
N LYS A 635 93.30 20.80 -9.41
CA LYS A 635 93.54 22.02 -8.63
C LYS A 635 92.34 22.35 -7.76
N ARG A 636 92.67 22.47 -6.46
CA ARG A 636 91.87 23.01 -5.37
C ARG A 636 91.61 24.51 -5.56
N ARG A 637 90.66 24.96 -4.71
CA ARG A 637 90.39 26.34 -4.25
C ARG A 637 89.52 27.17 -5.20
N ALA A 638 88.67 28.06 -4.75
CA ALA A 638 88.07 28.37 -3.45
C ALA A 638 87.24 29.63 -3.70
N LEU A 639 86.13 29.77 -2.94
CA LEU A 639 85.67 31.03 -2.35
C LEU A 639 85.24 32.17 -3.31
N ASN A 640 83.99 32.63 -3.20
CA ASN A 640 83.66 33.83 -2.42
C ASN A 640 82.26 34.38 -2.74
N ILE A 641 81.61 34.82 -1.66
CA ILE A 641 80.37 35.61 -1.54
C ILE A 641 79.08 34.78 -1.58
#